data_AF-A0A814X188-F1
#
_entry.id   AF-A0A814X188-F1
#
_cell.length_a   1.000
_cell.length_b   1.000
_cell.length_c   1.000
_cell.angle_alpha   90.00
_cell.angle_beta   90.00
_cell.angle_gamma   90.00
#
_symmetry.space_group_name_H-M   'P 1'
#
loop_
_entity.id
_entity.type
_entity.pdbx_description
1 polymer ?
#
loop_
_entity_poly.entity_id
_entity_poly.type
_entity_poly.pdbx_seq_one_letter_code
_entity_poly.pdbx_strand_id
1 'polypeptide(L)'
;MAFVQDNQEINFASIPEAVEDIRNGNYVIVMDDESRENEGDLIMAAELATPEKVAFFVNYTTGILCAPMSSTRANELQLPIMVHAGTDPNQTAYTITIDSKDTSTGVSVSDRTITFNQLADPTKKASSFRRPGHVFPLIARPGGVFERNGHTEAAVDLCKLAGVFPVGIIGEIVNKDGTMKRLKDCAVFGEKYGIKLITIENMIRYRLEQQDIVHESSEIVEKLTSIIPKVIPKLTTKDVELVAQCELPITLHGTDLGNWTLKCFYCHIDGRHHISVECGDITREPYDPVLTCVHFECFTGDILGSRLCDCGEQLFKSLQLIAARGRGVLIYNVGHEGRGIGLANKILAYHLQQINSMDTYTTNQTLSFQDDERKYDVSRAIIKALGIEKVQLLTSNPKNLSNFSHLAVSVLPLDETLNVYNTADLDTKRQKHRFPSLPPFESVTPEPTSPKSVSLASEIFVTPAKLDKPTYIKFVPINLPVPCITNELRIGIVHTSWNESLVGPLTERIKQNLLDRKIHPDNITEVLAPGSFEIPWAAKILAPQCDTVICIGLLVKEETMNFEMISQSVAQELMNLQLESGVPIINCVLNCLTEGEAEARCGPDSQLYGSLASTVVYVAALKKGWKSNSTNIICHSISQSCGNN
;
A
#
# COMPACT_ATOMS: atom_id res chain seq x y z
N MET A 1 -26.37 -52.39 2.62
CA MET A 1 -26.82 -51.02 2.32
C MET A 1 -25.59 -50.23 1.91
N ALA A 2 -25.41 -50.04 0.61
CA ALA A 2 -24.31 -49.25 0.06
C ALA A 2 -24.63 -47.76 0.29
N PHE A 3 -23.78 -47.06 1.03
CA PHE A 3 -23.71 -45.61 0.97
C PHE A 3 -22.67 -45.27 -0.09
N VAL A 4 -23.14 -45.02 -1.32
CA VAL A 4 -22.35 -44.37 -2.35
C VAL A 4 -22.45 -42.88 -2.05
N GLN A 5 -21.36 -42.26 -1.60
CA GLN A 5 -21.20 -40.81 -1.65
C GLN A 5 -20.86 -40.44 -3.10
N ASP A 6 -21.72 -39.65 -3.73
CA ASP A 6 -21.50 -39.06 -5.05
C ASP A 6 -20.24 -38.16 -5.02
N ASN A 7 -19.12 -38.69 -5.52
CA ASN A 7 -17.99 -37.91 -6.00
C ASN A 7 -18.24 -37.59 -7.49
N GLN A 8 -19.03 -36.56 -7.78
CA GLN A 8 -18.96 -35.92 -9.09
C GLN A 8 -17.76 -34.97 -9.09
N GLU A 9 -16.78 -35.26 -9.95
CA GLU A 9 -15.65 -34.38 -10.22
C GLU A 9 -16.18 -33.08 -10.86
N ILE A 10 -15.98 -31.93 -10.20
CA ILE A 10 -16.38 -30.63 -10.75
C ILE A 10 -15.35 -30.23 -11.80
N ASN A 11 -15.78 -30.11 -13.04
CA ASN A 11 -14.89 -29.75 -14.15
C ASN A 11 -14.86 -28.24 -14.36
N PHE A 12 -13.70 -27.61 -14.15
CA PHE A 12 -13.50 -26.19 -14.44
C PHE A 12 -13.02 -26.01 -15.88
N ALA A 13 -13.56 -25.01 -16.56
CA ALA A 13 -13.08 -24.62 -17.89
C ALA A 13 -11.71 -23.94 -17.80
N SER A 14 -10.97 -23.96 -18.90
CA SER A 14 -9.74 -23.19 -19.00
C SER A 14 -10.03 -21.69 -19.16
N ILE A 15 -9.11 -20.84 -18.72
CA ILE A 15 -9.26 -19.39 -18.87
C ILE A 15 -9.36 -18.96 -20.34
N PRO A 16 -8.58 -19.51 -21.30
CA PRO A 16 -8.77 -19.23 -22.73
C PRO A 16 -10.18 -19.52 -23.24
N GLU A 17 -10.81 -20.60 -22.80
CA GLU A 17 -12.18 -20.94 -23.20
C GLU A 17 -13.22 -19.96 -22.64
N ALA A 18 -13.03 -19.49 -21.40
CA ALA A 18 -13.87 -18.46 -20.80
C ALA A 18 -13.68 -17.10 -21.48
N VAL A 19 -12.44 -16.76 -21.83
CA VAL A 19 -12.11 -15.54 -22.58
C VAL A 19 -12.77 -15.54 -23.96
N GLU A 20 -12.80 -16.68 -24.65
CA GLU A 20 -13.51 -16.82 -25.93
C GLU A 20 -15.03 -16.64 -25.77
N ASP A 21 -15.62 -17.13 -24.67
CA ASP A 21 -17.04 -16.88 -24.40
C ASP A 21 -17.33 -15.40 -24.17
N ILE A 22 -16.52 -14.71 -23.38
CA ILE A 22 -16.66 -13.27 -23.14
C ILE A 22 -16.51 -12.49 -24.45
N ARG A 23 -15.55 -12.85 -25.30
CA ARG A 23 -15.33 -12.25 -26.63
C ARG A 23 -16.54 -12.39 -27.54
N ASN A 24 -17.24 -13.53 -27.47
CA ASN A 24 -18.46 -13.80 -28.24
C ASN A 24 -19.73 -13.28 -27.55
N GLY A 25 -19.60 -12.60 -26.40
CA GLY A 25 -20.69 -12.06 -25.60
C GLY A 25 -21.47 -13.10 -24.82
N ASN A 26 -20.97 -14.32 -24.69
CA ASN A 26 -21.54 -15.36 -23.85
C ASN A 26 -21.24 -15.11 -22.37
N TYR A 27 -21.87 -15.90 -21.51
CA TYR A 27 -21.65 -15.84 -20.07
C TYR A 27 -20.46 -16.69 -19.63
N VAL A 28 -19.90 -16.32 -18.49
CA VAL A 28 -18.98 -17.15 -17.70
C VAL A 28 -19.43 -17.09 -16.24
N ILE A 29 -19.36 -18.21 -15.53
CA ILE A 29 -19.53 -18.23 -14.08
C ILE A 29 -18.14 -18.17 -13.45
N VAL A 30 -17.92 -17.22 -12.54
CA VAL A 30 -16.67 -17.08 -11.81
C VAL A 30 -16.94 -17.33 -10.33
N MET A 31 -16.19 -18.25 -9.74
CA MET A 31 -16.19 -18.50 -8.30
C MET A 31 -15.03 -17.75 -7.64
N ASP A 32 -15.32 -17.11 -6.50
CA ASP A 32 -14.29 -16.63 -5.58
C ASP A 32 -13.85 -17.71 -4.57
N ASP A 33 -12.91 -17.34 -3.69
CA ASP A 33 -12.34 -18.24 -2.68
C ASP A 33 -13.39 -18.62 -1.61
N GLU A 34 -13.31 -19.84 -1.08
CA GLU A 34 -14.13 -20.29 0.04
C GLU A 34 -14.00 -19.40 1.29
N SER A 35 -12.86 -18.72 1.46
CA SER A 35 -12.63 -17.80 2.58
C SER A 35 -13.23 -16.41 2.39
N ARG A 36 -13.80 -16.09 1.21
CA ARG A 36 -14.38 -14.77 0.88
C ARG A 36 -15.91 -14.84 0.91
N GLU A 37 -16.58 -14.87 -0.24
CA GLU A 37 -18.04 -14.98 -0.30
C GLU A 37 -18.48 -16.44 -0.55
N ASN A 38 -17.60 -17.25 -1.14
CA ASN A 38 -17.90 -18.61 -1.61
C ASN A 38 -19.13 -18.60 -2.52
N GLU A 39 -19.17 -17.62 -3.43
CA GLU A 39 -20.30 -17.33 -4.31
C GLU A 39 -19.88 -17.34 -5.76
N GLY A 40 -20.83 -17.68 -6.64
CA GLY A 40 -20.63 -17.63 -8.07
C GLY A 40 -21.30 -16.39 -8.66
N ASP A 41 -20.53 -15.59 -9.39
CA ASP A 41 -21.05 -14.49 -10.20
C ASP A 41 -21.21 -14.92 -11.65
N LEU A 42 -22.34 -14.56 -12.24
CA LEU A 42 -22.50 -14.59 -13.68
C LEU A 42 -21.81 -13.35 -14.27
N ILE A 43 -20.95 -13.53 -15.28
CA ILE A 43 -20.17 -12.45 -15.88
C ILE A 43 -20.37 -12.42 -17.40
N MET A 44 -20.52 -11.22 -17.98
CA MET A 44 -20.43 -10.99 -19.42
C MET A 44 -19.82 -9.62 -19.75
N ALA A 45 -19.39 -9.41 -21.00
CA ALA A 45 -18.96 -8.09 -21.48
C ALA A 45 -20.15 -7.13 -21.68
N ALA A 46 -20.07 -5.92 -21.14
CA ALA A 46 -21.18 -4.97 -21.17
C ALA A 46 -21.50 -4.44 -22.57
N GLU A 47 -20.52 -4.31 -23.46
CA GLU A 47 -20.76 -3.82 -24.83
C GLU A 47 -21.52 -4.82 -25.73
N LEU A 48 -21.53 -6.10 -25.34
CA LEU A 48 -22.20 -7.20 -26.07
C LEU A 48 -23.55 -7.56 -25.43
N ALA A 49 -24.05 -6.73 -24.53
CA ALA A 49 -25.29 -6.98 -23.82
C ALA A 49 -26.50 -6.79 -24.74
N THR A 50 -27.40 -7.79 -24.71
CA THR A 50 -28.71 -7.73 -25.36
C THR A 50 -29.82 -7.81 -24.30
N PRO A 51 -31.05 -7.36 -24.61
CA PRO A 51 -32.17 -7.48 -23.68
C PRO A 51 -32.41 -8.91 -23.21
N GLU A 52 -32.29 -9.89 -24.11
CA GLU A 52 -32.44 -11.31 -23.76
C GLU A 52 -31.36 -11.72 -22.76
N LYS A 53 -30.12 -11.23 -22.96
CA LYS A 53 -29.01 -11.58 -22.09
C LYS A 53 -29.11 -10.95 -20.71
N VAL A 54 -29.54 -9.69 -20.64
CA VAL A 54 -29.79 -8.99 -19.36
C VAL A 54 -31.02 -9.56 -18.66
N ALA A 55 -32.05 -10.01 -19.39
CA ALA A 55 -33.17 -10.73 -18.78
C ALA A 55 -32.72 -12.02 -18.09
N PHE A 56 -31.75 -12.73 -18.67
CA PHE A 56 -31.18 -13.93 -18.04
C PHE A 56 -30.52 -13.58 -16.69
N PHE A 57 -29.71 -12.51 -16.63
CA PHE A 57 -29.18 -12.00 -15.37
C PHE A 57 -30.30 -11.76 -14.34
N VAL A 58 -31.34 -11.03 -14.71
CA VAL A 58 -32.47 -10.70 -13.81
C VAL A 58 -33.19 -11.94 -13.30
N ASN A 59 -33.29 -13.00 -14.12
CA ASN A 59 -34.03 -14.21 -13.76
C ASN A 59 -33.26 -15.17 -12.84
N TYR A 60 -31.93 -15.10 -12.80
CA TYR A 60 -31.08 -16.08 -12.12
C TYR A 60 -30.09 -15.48 -11.12
N THR A 61 -30.03 -14.16 -10.98
CA THR A 61 -29.19 -13.47 -10.00
C THR A 61 -30.06 -12.73 -8.97
N THR A 62 -29.42 -12.07 -8.00
CA THR A 62 -30.08 -11.17 -7.03
C THR A 62 -30.90 -10.05 -7.69
N GLY A 63 -30.64 -9.76 -8.96
CA GLY A 63 -31.22 -8.62 -9.68
C GLY A 63 -30.50 -7.29 -9.41
N ILE A 64 -29.52 -7.29 -8.50
CA ILE A 64 -28.58 -6.18 -8.28
C ILE A 64 -27.47 -6.31 -9.32
N LEU A 65 -27.69 -5.68 -10.47
CA LEU A 65 -26.74 -5.81 -11.58
C LEU A 65 -25.67 -4.72 -11.49
N CYS A 66 -24.43 -5.17 -11.40
CA CYS A 66 -23.28 -4.29 -11.29
C CYS A 66 -22.53 -4.18 -12.62
N ALA A 67 -21.87 -3.03 -12.83
CA ALA A 67 -21.02 -2.77 -13.98
C ALA A 67 -19.55 -2.56 -13.57
N PRO A 68 -18.76 -3.62 -13.36
CA PRO A 68 -17.33 -3.51 -13.13
C PRO A 68 -16.64 -2.80 -14.30
N MET A 69 -15.81 -1.82 -14.00
CA MET A 69 -15.06 -1.07 -15.01
C MET A 69 -13.70 -0.64 -14.51
N SER A 70 -12.81 -0.33 -15.46
CA SER A 70 -11.52 0.27 -15.13
C SER A 70 -11.67 1.61 -14.41
N SER A 71 -10.73 1.94 -13.52
CA SER A 71 -10.66 3.26 -12.86
C SER A 71 -10.58 4.41 -13.87
N THR A 72 -9.87 4.24 -14.98
CA THR A 72 -9.83 5.21 -16.09
C THR A 72 -11.24 5.49 -16.61
N ARG A 73 -12.02 4.43 -16.89
CA ARG A 73 -13.38 4.60 -17.40
C ARG A 73 -14.31 5.27 -16.39
N ALA A 74 -14.22 4.89 -15.12
CA ALA A 74 -14.99 5.53 -14.06
C ALA A 74 -14.66 7.03 -13.94
N ASN A 75 -13.39 7.41 -14.09
CA ASN A 75 -12.93 8.81 -14.06
C ASN A 75 -13.44 9.61 -15.27
N GLU A 76 -13.38 9.06 -16.48
CA GLU A 76 -13.94 9.69 -17.70
C GLU A 76 -15.44 10.01 -17.55
N LEU A 77 -16.16 9.09 -16.92
CA LEU A 77 -17.60 9.22 -16.67
C LEU A 77 -17.92 10.01 -15.39
N GLN A 78 -16.91 10.47 -14.65
CA GLN A 78 -17.05 11.19 -13.38
C GLN A 78 -17.97 10.43 -12.40
N LEU A 79 -17.65 9.16 -12.15
CA LEU A 79 -18.40 8.28 -11.25
C LEU A 79 -17.68 8.20 -9.89
N PRO A 80 -18.00 9.08 -8.92
CA PRO A 80 -17.42 9.00 -7.58
C PRO A 80 -17.95 7.79 -6.80
N ILE A 81 -17.12 7.29 -5.88
CA ILE A 81 -17.51 6.29 -4.88
C ILE A 81 -18.71 6.81 -4.09
N MET A 82 -19.72 5.97 -3.87
CA MET A 82 -20.94 6.40 -3.17
C MET A 82 -20.73 6.59 -1.66
N VAL A 83 -19.80 5.85 -1.05
CA VAL A 83 -19.48 5.93 0.38
C VAL A 83 -17.96 6.00 0.57
N HIS A 84 -17.45 7.15 1.03
CA HIS A 84 -16.01 7.39 1.17
C HIS A 84 -15.33 6.61 2.31
N ALA A 85 -16.06 6.32 3.40
CA ALA A 85 -15.59 5.53 4.54
C ALA A 85 -16.47 4.28 4.70
N GLY A 86 -16.45 3.42 3.68
CA GLY A 86 -17.25 2.20 3.67
C GLY A 86 -16.83 1.23 4.77
N THR A 87 -17.82 0.65 5.46
CA THR A 87 -17.62 -0.44 6.43
C THR A 87 -17.81 -1.82 5.79
N ASP A 88 -17.82 -1.89 4.45
CA ASP A 88 -17.89 -3.14 3.71
C ASP A 88 -16.61 -3.95 3.96
N PRO A 89 -16.70 -5.18 4.53
CA PRO A 89 -15.52 -6.03 4.76
C PRO A 89 -14.76 -6.34 3.47
N ASN A 90 -15.45 -6.38 2.33
CA ASN A 90 -14.86 -6.69 1.03
C ASN A 90 -14.30 -5.45 0.29
N GLN A 91 -14.47 -4.26 0.88
CA GLN A 91 -14.02 -2.96 0.35
C GLN A 91 -14.37 -2.76 -1.13
N THR A 92 -15.57 -3.20 -1.52
CA THR A 92 -16.05 -3.14 -2.90
C THR A 92 -16.32 -1.68 -3.27
N ALA A 93 -15.69 -1.22 -4.36
CA ALA A 93 -15.70 0.17 -4.76
C ALA A 93 -16.99 0.54 -5.53
N TYR A 94 -18.13 0.52 -4.85
CA TYR A 94 -19.41 0.98 -5.39
C TYR A 94 -19.36 2.48 -5.70
N THR A 95 -19.73 2.85 -6.92
CA THR A 95 -20.01 4.25 -7.27
C THR A 95 -21.47 4.57 -7.06
N ILE A 96 -21.82 5.84 -7.16
CA ILE A 96 -23.21 6.25 -7.31
C ILE A 96 -23.89 5.49 -8.47
N THR A 97 -25.15 5.07 -8.26
CA THR A 97 -25.91 4.35 -9.28
C THR A 97 -26.30 5.27 -10.43
N ILE A 98 -26.45 4.70 -11.63
CA ILE A 98 -26.73 5.48 -12.83
C ILE A 98 -27.74 4.80 -13.75
N ASP A 99 -28.37 5.63 -14.59
CA ASP A 99 -29.08 5.20 -15.80
C ASP A 99 -28.63 6.07 -16.98
N SER A 100 -28.69 5.53 -18.19
CA SER A 100 -28.53 6.35 -19.40
C SER A 100 -29.67 7.38 -19.51
N LYS A 101 -29.39 8.55 -20.10
CA LYS A 101 -30.44 9.54 -20.41
C LYS A 101 -31.41 9.07 -21.49
N ASP A 102 -31.01 8.07 -22.27
CA ASP A 102 -31.79 7.52 -23.38
C ASP A 102 -32.79 6.44 -22.91
N THR A 103 -32.90 6.22 -21.59
CA THR A 103 -33.86 5.29 -20.97
C THR A 103 -35.10 5.99 -20.44
N SER A 104 -36.12 5.18 -20.14
CA SER A 104 -37.37 5.61 -19.52
C SER A 104 -37.26 5.71 -17.98
N THR A 105 -37.76 4.71 -17.25
CA THR A 105 -37.61 4.60 -15.80
C THR A 105 -36.26 4.03 -15.38
N GLY A 106 -35.56 3.34 -16.28
CA GLY A 106 -34.22 2.79 -16.03
C GLY A 106 -34.19 1.34 -15.56
N VAL A 107 -35.25 0.86 -14.90
CA VAL A 107 -35.28 -0.46 -14.24
C VAL A 107 -35.56 -1.62 -15.20
N SER A 108 -36.19 -1.36 -16.35
CA SER A 108 -36.55 -2.42 -17.29
C SER A 108 -35.30 -3.11 -17.84
N VAL A 109 -35.45 -4.35 -18.30
CA VAL A 109 -34.34 -5.10 -18.93
C VAL A 109 -33.77 -4.31 -20.12
N SER A 110 -34.63 -3.76 -20.97
CA SER A 110 -34.22 -2.95 -22.12
C SER A 110 -33.48 -1.68 -21.71
N ASP A 111 -33.98 -0.98 -20.69
CA ASP A 111 -33.32 0.24 -20.18
C ASP A 111 -31.94 -0.07 -19.59
N ARG A 112 -31.83 -1.11 -18.75
CA ARG A 112 -30.54 -1.53 -18.18
C ARG A 112 -29.55 -1.96 -19.26
N THR A 113 -30.02 -2.65 -20.30
CA THR A 113 -29.20 -3.01 -21.47
C THR A 113 -28.60 -1.77 -22.14
N ILE A 114 -29.41 -0.73 -22.36
CA ILE A 114 -28.93 0.54 -22.91
C ILE A 114 -27.87 1.16 -21.99
N THR A 115 -28.11 1.19 -20.68
CA THR A 115 -27.15 1.74 -19.71
C THR A 115 -25.82 0.97 -19.73
N PHE A 116 -25.82 -0.36 -19.73
CA PHE A 116 -24.61 -1.18 -19.82
C PHE A 116 -23.83 -0.95 -21.12
N ASN A 117 -24.52 -0.98 -22.27
CA ASN A 117 -23.90 -0.72 -23.56
C ASN A 117 -23.26 0.67 -23.62
N GLN A 118 -23.92 1.69 -23.06
CA GLN A 118 -23.38 3.05 -23.03
C GLN A 118 -22.22 3.22 -22.05
N LEU A 119 -22.22 2.50 -20.93
CA LEU A 119 -21.07 2.46 -20.02
C LEU A 119 -19.81 1.96 -20.75
N ALA A 120 -19.97 0.98 -21.64
CA ALA A 120 -18.90 0.41 -22.46
C ALA A 120 -18.59 1.18 -23.76
N ASP A 121 -19.35 2.23 -24.10
CA ASP A 121 -19.12 3.03 -25.31
C ASP A 121 -18.12 4.17 -25.03
N PRO A 122 -16.90 4.14 -25.61
CA PRO A 122 -15.87 5.15 -25.34
C PRO A 122 -16.25 6.56 -25.76
N THR A 123 -17.28 6.75 -26.60
CA THR A 123 -17.75 8.08 -27.02
C THR A 123 -18.66 8.75 -26.00
N LYS A 124 -19.23 7.98 -25.05
CA LYS A 124 -20.13 8.49 -24.02
C LYS A 124 -19.35 9.22 -22.92
N LYS A 125 -19.96 10.28 -22.42
CA LYS A 125 -19.39 11.15 -21.37
C LYS A 125 -20.28 11.11 -20.13
N ALA A 126 -19.79 11.67 -19.02
CA ALA A 126 -20.56 11.83 -17.78
C ALA A 126 -21.97 12.43 -18.01
N SER A 127 -22.10 13.37 -18.95
CA SER A 127 -23.36 14.02 -19.30
C SER A 127 -24.38 13.12 -20.01
N SER A 128 -23.99 11.92 -20.46
CA SER A 128 -24.89 10.92 -21.06
C SER A 128 -25.72 10.15 -20.03
N PHE A 129 -25.42 10.30 -18.73
CA PHE A 129 -26.04 9.53 -17.66
C PHE A 129 -26.80 10.43 -16.66
N ARG A 130 -27.78 9.84 -15.98
CA ARG A 130 -28.52 10.40 -14.84
C ARG A 130 -28.09 9.67 -13.56
N ARG A 131 -28.21 10.36 -12.42
CA ARG A 131 -27.91 9.86 -11.07
C ARG A 131 -29.05 10.28 -10.13
N PRO A 132 -29.54 9.39 -9.24
CA PRO A 132 -29.28 7.95 -9.19
C PRO A 132 -29.86 7.22 -10.41
N GLY A 133 -29.66 5.90 -10.47
CA GLY A 133 -30.31 5.00 -11.43
C GLY A 133 -30.30 3.54 -10.97
N HIS A 134 -30.40 2.59 -11.90
CA HIS A 134 -30.65 1.17 -11.61
C HIS A 134 -29.51 0.23 -12.00
N VAL A 135 -28.41 0.76 -12.53
CA VAL A 135 -27.14 0.04 -12.71
C VAL A 135 -26.15 0.52 -11.65
N PHE A 136 -25.38 -0.41 -11.09
CA PHE A 136 -24.41 -0.16 -10.01
C PHE A 136 -22.97 -0.26 -10.55
N PRO A 137 -22.33 0.86 -10.96
CA PRO A 137 -20.96 0.78 -11.42
C PRO A 137 -20.00 0.44 -10.26
N LEU A 138 -19.02 -0.40 -10.58
CA LEU A 138 -17.98 -0.84 -9.66
C LEU A 138 -16.62 -0.51 -10.24
N ILE A 139 -15.72 0.05 -9.43
CA ILE A 139 -14.36 0.38 -9.89
C ILE A 139 -13.43 -0.78 -9.58
N ALA A 140 -12.91 -1.44 -10.62
CA ALA A 140 -11.87 -2.43 -10.46
C ALA A 140 -10.53 -1.76 -10.10
N ARG A 141 -9.76 -2.42 -9.23
CA ARG A 141 -8.39 -2.01 -8.92
C ARG A 141 -7.49 -2.05 -10.16
N PRO A 142 -6.54 -1.10 -10.33
CA PRO A 142 -5.68 -1.05 -11.51
C PRO A 142 -4.91 -2.34 -11.78
N GLY A 143 -4.43 -3.02 -10.73
CA GLY A 143 -3.74 -4.31 -10.83
C GLY A 143 -4.65 -5.50 -11.15
N GLY A 144 -5.97 -5.30 -11.22
CA GLY A 144 -6.94 -6.36 -11.51
C GLY A 144 -6.90 -7.45 -10.43
N VAL A 145 -7.07 -8.71 -10.84
CA VAL A 145 -7.13 -9.86 -9.92
C VAL A 145 -5.85 -10.07 -9.11
N PHE A 146 -4.74 -9.40 -9.45
CA PHE A 146 -3.51 -9.43 -8.67
C PHE A 146 -3.50 -8.48 -7.47
N GLU A 147 -4.26 -7.39 -7.56
CA GLU A 147 -4.37 -6.41 -6.49
C GLU A 147 -5.55 -6.74 -5.57
N ARG A 148 -6.64 -7.27 -6.13
CA ARG A 148 -7.81 -7.73 -5.38
C ARG A 148 -8.46 -8.93 -6.04
N ASN A 149 -8.59 -10.02 -5.29
CA ASN A 149 -9.17 -11.28 -5.76
C ASN A 149 -10.71 -11.24 -5.75
N GLY A 150 -11.33 -10.27 -6.42
CA GLY A 150 -12.79 -10.09 -6.44
C GLY A 150 -13.42 -10.24 -7.83
N HIS A 151 -14.74 -10.49 -7.87
CA HIS A 151 -15.52 -10.59 -9.10
C HIS A 151 -15.45 -9.31 -9.95
N THR A 152 -15.37 -8.14 -9.32
CA THR A 152 -15.16 -6.85 -9.99
C THR A 152 -13.91 -6.84 -10.84
N GLU A 153 -12.78 -7.26 -10.26
CA GLU A 153 -11.50 -7.33 -10.96
C GLU A 153 -11.52 -8.41 -12.04
N ALA A 154 -12.07 -9.59 -11.73
CA ALA A 154 -12.18 -10.70 -12.67
C ALA A 154 -12.98 -10.32 -13.92
N ALA A 155 -14.10 -9.60 -13.77
CA ALA A 155 -14.92 -9.14 -14.90
C ALA A 155 -14.16 -8.21 -15.84
N VAL A 156 -13.46 -7.22 -15.28
CA VAL A 156 -12.66 -6.26 -16.07
C VAL A 156 -11.48 -6.95 -16.74
N ASP A 157 -10.83 -7.88 -16.05
CA ASP A 157 -9.71 -8.64 -16.58
C ASP A 157 -10.11 -9.62 -17.68
N LEU A 158 -11.27 -10.26 -17.56
CA LEU A 158 -11.85 -11.10 -18.62
C LEU A 158 -12.12 -10.26 -19.87
N CYS A 159 -12.70 -9.06 -19.71
CA CYS A 159 -12.94 -8.14 -20.81
C CYS A 159 -11.62 -7.76 -21.52
N LYS A 160 -10.59 -7.38 -20.76
CA LYS A 160 -9.26 -7.06 -21.31
C LYS A 160 -8.66 -8.24 -22.09
N LEU A 161 -8.69 -9.45 -21.53
CA LEU A 161 -8.17 -10.65 -22.18
C LEU A 161 -8.95 -11.02 -23.45
N ALA A 162 -10.26 -10.76 -23.45
CA ALA A 162 -11.13 -11.00 -24.60
C ALA A 162 -10.93 -9.97 -25.72
N GLY A 163 -10.28 -8.83 -25.44
CA GLY A 163 -10.10 -7.74 -26.40
C GLY A 163 -11.35 -6.88 -26.58
N VAL A 164 -12.26 -6.93 -25.61
CA VAL A 164 -13.48 -6.10 -25.53
C VAL A 164 -13.26 -4.93 -24.57
N PHE A 165 -14.10 -3.91 -24.64
CA PHE A 165 -13.99 -2.73 -23.81
C PHE A 165 -14.08 -3.11 -22.32
N PRO A 166 -13.25 -2.55 -21.42
CA PRO A 166 -13.05 -3.04 -20.06
C PRO A 166 -14.19 -2.62 -19.11
N VAL A 167 -15.41 -3.02 -19.45
CA VAL A 167 -16.65 -2.88 -18.68
C VAL A 167 -17.40 -4.22 -18.76
N GLY A 168 -17.58 -4.86 -17.60
CA GLY A 168 -18.36 -6.09 -17.48
C GLY A 168 -19.76 -5.85 -16.93
N ILE A 169 -20.56 -6.91 -16.91
CA ILE A 169 -21.80 -7.03 -16.13
C ILE A 169 -21.60 -8.20 -15.18
N ILE A 170 -21.87 -7.99 -13.90
CA ILE A 170 -21.88 -9.07 -12.89
C ILE A 170 -23.18 -9.08 -12.11
N GLY A 171 -23.51 -10.27 -11.59
CA GLY A 171 -24.60 -10.48 -10.65
C GLY A 171 -24.47 -11.85 -9.99
N GLU A 172 -24.66 -11.87 -8.67
CA GLU A 172 -24.46 -13.06 -7.85
C GLU A 172 -25.63 -14.04 -8.10
N ILE A 173 -25.32 -15.31 -8.37
CA ILE A 173 -26.32 -16.30 -8.80
C ILE A 173 -27.10 -16.85 -7.61
N VAL A 174 -28.42 -16.91 -7.73
CA VAL A 174 -29.33 -17.32 -6.66
C VAL A 174 -29.99 -18.68 -6.93
N ASN A 175 -30.27 -19.41 -5.85
CA ASN A 175 -31.19 -20.53 -5.82
C ASN A 175 -32.65 -20.03 -5.86
N LYS A 176 -33.57 -20.94 -6.19
CA LYS A 176 -35.01 -20.61 -6.26
C LYS A 176 -35.60 -20.14 -4.93
N ASP A 177 -35.01 -20.54 -3.81
CA ASP A 177 -35.42 -20.13 -2.47
C ASP A 177 -34.79 -18.79 -2.03
N GLY A 178 -33.97 -18.16 -2.88
CA GLY A 178 -33.28 -16.92 -2.62
C GLY A 178 -31.93 -17.06 -1.91
N THR A 179 -31.50 -18.29 -1.59
CA THR A 179 -30.13 -18.52 -1.10
C THR A 179 -29.11 -18.39 -2.23
N MET A 180 -27.85 -18.12 -1.90
CA MET A 180 -26.80 -17.93 -2.90
C MET A 180 -26.27 -19.28 -3.39
N LYS A 181 -25.98 -19.40 -4.70
CA LYS A 181 -25.40 -20.64 -5.26
C LYS A 181 -23.95 -20.79 -4.81
N ARG A 182 -23.65 -21.94 -4.22
CA ARG A 182 -22.28 -22.37 -3.88
C ARG A 182 -21.68 -23.17 -5.05
N LEU A 183 -20.39 -23.51 -4.95
CA LEU A 183 -19.63 -24.16 -6.01
C LEU A 183 -20.37 -25.32 -6.71
N LYS A 184 -20.94 -26.27 -5.95
CA LYS A 184 -21.68 -27.41 -6.51
C LYS A 184 -22.93 -26.98 -7.29
N ASP A 185 -23.67 -26.00 -6.77
CA ASP A 185 -24.87 -25.49 -7.42
C ASP A 185 -24.53 -24.70 -8.68
N CYS A 186 -23.40 -23.97 -8.67
CA CYS A 186 -22.86 -23.26 -9.83
C CYS A 186 -22.41 -24.22 -10.92
N ALA A 187 -21.79 -25.35 -10.58
CA ALA A 187 -21.42 -26.39 -11.54
C ALA A 187 -22.65 -26.96 -12.25
N VAL A 188 -23.68 -27.38 -11.49
CA VAL A 188 -24.94 -27.87 -12.05
C VAL A 188 -25.66 -26.80 -12.89
N PHE A 189 -25.62 -25.55 -12.45
CA PHE A 189 -26.19 -24.43 -13.19
C PHE A 189 -25.45 -24.19 -14.51
N GLY A 190 -24.11 -24.21 -14.49
CA GLY A 190 -23.25 -24.10 -15.67
C GLY A 190 -23.55 -25.17 -16.70
N GLU A 191 -23.59 -26.44 -16.28
CA GLU A 191 -23.92 -27.56 -17.18
C GLU A 191 -25.31 -27.41 -17.80
N LYS A 192 -26.31 -27.03 -17.00
CA LYS A 192 -27.70 -26.87 -17.45
C LYS A 192 -27.85 -25.84 -18.57
N TYR A 193 -27.12 -24.73 -18.47
CA TYR A 193 -27.24 -23.61 -19.42
C TYR A 193 -26.06 -23.53 -20.41
N GLY A 194 -25.12 -24.48 -20.37
CA GLY A 194 -23.92 -24.48 -21.20
C GLY A 194 -22.97 -23.32 -20.90
N ILE A 195 -22.88 -22.90 -19.63
CA ILE A 195 -22.06 -21.78 -19.18
C ILE A 195 -20.81 -22.32 -18.51
N LYS A 196 -19.64 -21.87 -18.97
CA LYS A 196 -18.35 -22.30 -18.43
C LYS A 196 -18.14 -21.79 -17.00
N LEU A 197 -17.60 -22.65 -16.15
CA LEU A 197 -17.27 -22.37 -14.76
C LEU A 197 -15.76 -22.22 -14.60
N ILE A 198 -15.30 -21.11 -14.04
CA ILE A 198 -13.89 -20.85 -13.70
C ILE A 198 -13.75 -20.35 -12.26
N THR A 199 -12.51 -20.24 -11.76
CA THR A 199 -12.21 -19.63 -10.46
C THR A 199 -11.29 -18.42 -10.63
N ILE A 200 -11.37 -17.46 -9.70
CA ILE A 200 -10.41 -16.34 -9.64
C ILE A 200 -8.97 -16.87 -9.49
N GLU A 201 -8.77 -17.95 -8.73
CA GLU A 201 -7.46 -18.57 -8.57
C GLU A 201 -6.87 -19.05 -9.91
N ASN A 202 -7.67 -19.74 -10.74
CA ASN A 202 -7.23 -20.19 -12.07
C ASN A 202 -6.93 -18.99 -12.98
N MET A 203 -7.67 -17.89 -12.82
CA MET A 203 -7.44 -16.66 -13.57
C MET A 203 -6.13 -15.97 -13.20
N ILE A 204 -5.80 -15.92 -11.90
CA ILE A 204 -4.53 -15.40 -11.40
C ILE A 204 -3.38 -16.22 -11.97
N ARG A 205 -3.45 -17.57 -11.88
CA ARG A 205 -2.43 -18.47 -12.45
C ARG A 205 -2.22 -18.21 -13.94
N TYR A 206 -3.29 -18.20 -14.73
CA TYR A 206 -3.21 -17.96 -16.18
C TYR A 206 -2.60 -16.60 -16.52
N ARG A 207 -2.96 -15.54 -15.79
CA ARG A 207 -2.42 -14.21 -16.06
C ARG A 207 -0.95 -14.07 -15.66
N LEU A 208 -0.49 -14.78 -14.62
CA LEU A 208 0.93 -14.84 -14.26
C LEU A 208 1.72 -15.47 -15.41
N GLU A 209 1.29 -16.63 -15.91
CA GLU A 209 1.89 -17.29 -17.07
C GLU A 209 1.98 -16.36 -18.29
N GLN A 210 0.96 -15.53 -18.56
CA GLN A 210 0.98 -14.56 -19.67
C GLN A 210 1.91 -13.36 -19.42
N GLN A 211 2.06 -12.89 -18.17
CA GLN A 211 2.95 -11.76 -17.87
C GLN A 211 4.43 -12.13 -17.98
N ASP A 212 4.78 -13.38 -17.67
CA ASP A 212 6.15 -13.88 -17.86
C ASP A 212 6.49 -14.06 -19.35
N ILE A 213 5.51 -14.44 -20.19
CA ILE A 213 5.66 -14.47 -21.65
C ILE A 213 5.85 -13.06 -22.25
N VAL A 214 5.35 -12.00 -21.60
CA VAL A 214 5.48 -10.61 -22.11
C VAL A 214 6.78 -9.93 -21.66
N HIS A 215 7.43 -10.40 -20.59
CA HIS A 215 8.79 -9.96 -20.23
C HIS A 215 9.91 -10.72 -20.94
N GLU A 216 9.60 -11.87 -21.54
CA GLU A 216 10.45 -12.49 -22.55
C GLU A 216 10.04 -11.98 -23.94
N SER A 217 10.74 -10.97 -24.43
CA SER A 217 10.72 -10.73 -25.88
C SER A 217 11.16 -12.03 -26.55
N SER A 218 10.25 -12.68 -27.27
CA SER A 218 10.53 -13.94 -27.98
C SER A 218 11.75 -13.83 -28.90
N GLU A 219 12.04 -12.63 -29.40
CA GLU A 219 13.27 -12.32 -30.14
C GLU A 219 14.56 -12.43 -29.29
N ILE A 220 14.53 -12.06 -28.01
CA ILE A 220 15.69 -12.16 -27.12
C ILE A 220 15.90 -13.62 -26.73
N VAL A 221 14.85 -14.36 -26.40
CA VAL A 221 14.96 -15.79 -26.08
C VAL A 221 15.40 -16.59 -27.30
N GLU A 222 14.88 -16.37 -28.51
CA GLU A 222 15.36 -17.05 -29.73
C GLU A 222 16.81 -16.69 -30.06
N LYS A 223 17.20 -15.40 -29.94
CA LYS A 223 18.60 -14.98 -30.11
C LYS A 223 19.52 -15.59 -29.06
N LEU A 224 19.13 -15.59 -27.78
CA LEU A 224 19.92 -16.18 -26.70
C LEU A 224 19.95 -17.71 -26.81
N THR A 225 18.88 -18.37 -27.25
CA THR A 225 18.86 -19.84 -27.45
C THR A 225 19.78 -20.25 -28.59
N SER A 226 20.00 -19.39 -29.59
CA SER A 226 21.00 -19.61 -30.64
C SER A 226 22.46 -19.42 -30.18
N ILE A 227 22.69 -18.65 -29.09
CA ILE A 227 24.03 -18.28 -28.57
C ILE A 227 24.41 -19.09 -27.31
N ILE A 228 23.42 -19.44 -26.47
CA ILE A 228 23.52 -20.09 -25.16
C ILE A 228 22.84 -21.50 -25.15
N PRO A 229 22.85 -22.33 -26.22
CA PRO A 229 22.09 -23.59 -26.22
C PRO A 229 22.66 -24.70 -25.30
N LYS A 230 23.68 -24.42 -24.47
CA LYS A 230 24.39 -25.45 -23.68
C LYS A 230 24.58 -25.16 -22.19
N VAL A 231 24.08 -24.04 -21.65
CA VAL A 231 24.58 -23.55 -20.35
C VAL A 231 23.57 -23.62 -19.20
N ILE A 232 22.26 -23.77 -19.44
CA ILE A 232 21.28 -23.85 -18.35
C ILE A 232 20.88 -25.32 -18.14
N PRO A 233 21.25 -25.97 -17.01
CA PRO A 233 20.75 -27.28 -16.66
C PRO A 233 19.23 -27.23 -16.57
N LYS A 234 18.52 -28.24 -17.07
CA LYS A 234 17.07 -28.39 -16.84
C LYS A 234 16.81 -28.73 -15.37
N LEU A 235 16.93 -27.74 -14.50
CA LEU A 235 16.51 -27.80 -13.10
C LEU A 235 15.05 -27.33 -13.07
N THR A 236 14.16 -28.20 -13.55
CA THR A 236 12.72 -27.93 -13.62
C THR A 236 11.98 -28.99 -12.82
N THR A 237 11.13 -28.54 -11.91
CA THR A 237 10.16 -29.38 -11.20
C THR A 237 8.74 -28.94 -11.59
N LYS A 238 7.71 -29.62 -11.06
CA LYS A 238 6.32 -29.17 -11.27
C LYS A 238 6.02 -27.79 -10.68
N ASP A 239 6.80 -27.33 -9.70
CA ASP A 239 6.50 -26.14 -8.90
C ASP A 239 7.44 -24.96 -9.22
N VAL A 240 8.65 -25.24 -9.72
CA VAL A 240 9.67 -24.22 -10.06
C VAL A 240 10.47 -24.60 -11.31
N GLU A 241 10.86 -23.58 -12.08
CA GLU A 241 11.69 -23.67 -13.28
C GLU A 241 12.92 -22.76 -13.16
N LEU A 242 14.12 -23.29 -13.44
CA LEU A 242 15.33 -22.47 -13.56
C LEU A 242 15.29 -21.64 -14.85
N VAL A 243 15.21 -20.32 -14.73
CA VAL A 243 15.10 -19.38 -15.86
C VAL A 243 16.47 -18.85 -16.28
N ALA A 244 17.34 -18.56 -15.33
CA ALA A 244 18.65 -17.99 -15.60
C ALA A 244 19.68 -18.38 -14.53
N GLN A 245 20.94 -18.43 -14.93
CA GLN A 245 22.06 -18.59 -14.00
C GLN A 245 23.32 -17.84 -14.45
N CYS A 246 24.13 -17.38 -13.50
CA CYS A 246 25.44 -16.82 -13.77
C CYS A 246 26.39 -16.98 -12.57
N GLU A 247 27.69 -16.83 -12.82
CA GLU A 247 28.67 -16.62 -11.76
C GLU A 247 28.66 -15.14 -11.36
N LEU A 248 28.55 -14.90 -10.05
CA LEU A 248 28.41 -13.59 -9.43
C LEU A 248 29.57 -13.37 -8.43
N PRO A 249 30.55 -12.51 -8.73
CA PRO A 249 31.51 -12.04 -7.74
C PRO A 249 30.79 -11.16 -6.71
N ILE A 250 30.90 -11.48 -5.42
CA ILE A 250 30.20 -10.76 -4.34
C ILE A 250 31.21 -10.07 -3.43
N THR A 251 31.06 -8.76 -3.28
CA THR A 251 31.67 -7.97 -2.20
C THR A 251 30.56 -7.36 -1.35
N LEU A 252 30.66 -7.50 -0.04
CA LEU A 252 29.63 -7.05 0.89
C LEU A 252 30.26 -6.30 2.07
N HIS A 253 29.84 -5.04 2.28
CA HIS A 253 30.44 -4.11 3.25
C HIS A 253 31.98 -4.01 3.17
N GLY A 254 32.52 -4.04 1.94
CA GLY A 254 33.96 -3.98 1.69
C GLY A 254 34.72 -5.29 1.95
N THR A 255 34.02 -6.37 2.30
CA THR A 255 34.59 -7.72 2.41
C THR A 255 34.36 -8.47 1.12
N ASP A 256 35.42 -8.95 0.48
CA ASP A 256 35.32 -9.84 -0.69
C ASP A 256 34.89 -11.25 -0.23
N LEU A 257 33.76 -11.73 -0.75
CA LEU A 257 33.19 -13.06 -0.46
C LEU A 257 33.46 -14.05 -1.60
N GLY A 258 34.19 -13.66 -2.65
CA GLY A 258 34.53 -14.50 -3.79
C GLY A 258 33.40 -14.65 -4.81
N ASN A 259 33.53 -15.66 -5.67
CA ASN A 259 32.55 -15.98 -6.72
C ASN A 259 31.50 -16.97 -6.21
N TRP A 260 30.25 -16.69 -6.56
CA TRP A 260 29.07 -17.47 -6.19
C TRP A 260 28.26 -17.80 -7.43
N THR A 261 27.50 -18.88 -7.41
CA THR A 261 26.54 -19.17 -8.48
C THR A 261 25.19 -18.55 -8.12
N LEU A 262 24.73 -17.62 -8.94
CA LEU A 262 23.39 -17.03 -8.85
C LEU A 262 22.44 -17.78 -9.77
N LYS A 263 21.29 -18.22 -9.25
CA LYS A 263 20.22 -18.83 -10.04
C LYS A 263 18.89 -18.12 -9.81
N CYS A 264 18.16 -17.89 -10.88
CA CYS A 264 16.82 -17.32 -10.87
C CYS A 264 15.80 -18.42 -11.21
N PHE A 265 14.87 -18.67 -10.29
CA PHE A 265 13.79 -19.63 -10.45
C PHE A 265 12.47 -18.91 -10.63
N TYR A 266 11.71 -19.27 -11.66
CA TYR A 266 10.30 -18.95 -11.75
C TYR A 266 9.51 -19.97 -10.91
N CYS A 267 8.61 -19.49 -10.06
CA CYS A 267 7.76 -20.34 -9.25
C CYS A 267 6.30 -20.28 -9.72
N HIS A 268 5.74 -21.44 -10.08
CA HIS A 268 4.35 -21.55 -10.51
C HIS A 268 3.34 -21.45 -9.35
N ILE A 269 3.82 -21.49 -8.09
CA ILE A 269 2.96 -21.40 -6.89
C ILE A 269 2.49 -19.96 -6.67
N ASP A 270 3.36 -18.98 -6.90
CA ASP A 270 3.07 -17.55 -6.68
C ASP A 270 3.32 -16.67 -7.91
N GLY A 271 3.78 -17.27 -9.03
CA GLY A 271 4.06 -16.61 -10.30
C GLY A 271 5.17 -15.58 -10.22
N ARG A 272 6.19 -15.81 -9.40
CA ARG A 272 7.29 -14.87 -9.18
C ARG A 272 8.65 -15.49 -9.46
N HIS A 273 9.62 -14.61 -9.69
CA HIS A 273 11.02 -14.96 -9.72
C HIS A 273 11.62 -14.93 -8.31
N HIS A 274 12.30 -16.01 -7.93
CA HIS A 274 13.03 -16.18 -6.68
C HIS A 274 14.48 -16.52 -6.97
N ILE A 275 15.35 -16.30 -5.99
CA ILE A 275 16.80 -16.39 -6.22
C ILE A 275 17.42 -17.42 -5.27
N SER A 276 18.32 -18.25 -5.78
CA SER A 276 19.34 -18.91 -4.95
C SER A 276 20.72 -18.31 -5.23
N VAL A 277 21.50 -18.16 -4.17
CA VAL A 277 22.91 -17.73 -4.22
C VAL A 277 23.73 -18.83 -3.56
N GLU A 278 24.56 -19.49 -4.36
CA GLU A 278 25.27 -20.72 -3.98
C GLU A 278 26.77 -20.44 -3.85
N CYS A 279 27.34 -20.87 -2.72
CA CYS A 279 28.78 -20.85 -2.50
C CYS A 279 29.30 -22.28 -2.60
N GLY A 280 30.33 -22.49 -3.42
CA GLY A 280 30.95 -23.81 -3.61
C GLY A 280 30.03 -24.84 -4.28
N ASP A 281 30.50 -26.09 -4.30
CA ASP A 281 29.76 -27.18 -4.92
C ASP A 281 28.71 -27.77 -3.96
N ILE A 282 27.46 -27.36 -4.14
CA ILE A 282 26.33 -27.86 -3.35
C ILE A 282 25.89 -29.28 -3.77
N THR A 283 26.34 -29.77 -4.92
CA THR A 283 25.95 -31.09 -5.50
C THR A 283 26.88 -32.24 -5.11
N ARG A 284 28.00 -31.94 -4.45
CA ARG A 284 29.06 -32.91 -4.14
C ARG A 284 28.62 -33.96 -3.10
N GLU A 285 28.63 -35.22 -3.51
CA GLU A 285 28.65 -36.42 -2.65
C GLU A 285 30.01 -36.54 -1.91
N PRO A 286 30.09 -37.05 -0.66
CA PRO A 286 29.03 -37.69 0.13
C PRO A 286 28.49 -36.81 1.30
N TYR A 287 27.16 -36.84 1.46
CA TYR A 287 26.34 -36.72 2.68
C TYR A 287 26.54 -35.60 3.71
N ASP A 288 27.35 -34.57 3.49
CA ASP A 288 27.36 -33.42 4.40
C ASP A 288 26.13 -32.52 4.15
N PRO A 289 25.34 -32.19 5.18
CA PRO A 289 24.18 -31.31 5.02
C PRO A 289 24.63 -29.95 4.49
N VAL A 290 23.88 -29.42 3.52
CA VAL A 290 24.17 -28.11 2.92
C VAL A 290 23.79 -27.03 3.94
N LEU A 291 24.70 -26.09 4.23
CA LEU A 291 24.37 -24.93 5.03
C LEU A 291 23.39 -24.05 4.25
N THR A 292 22.15 -23.99 4.71
CA THR A 292 21.04 -23.37 3.98
C THR A 292 20.43 -22.25 4.80
N CYS A 293 20.37 -21.05 4.23
CA CYS A 293 19.63 -19.92 4.78
C CYS A 293 18.39 -19.65 3.92
N VAL A 294 17.23 -19.53 4.54
CA VAL A 294 15.99 -19.10 3.88
C VAL A 294 15.67 -17.69 4.32
N HIS A 295 15.93 -16.74 3.43
CA HIS A 295 15.72 -15.32 3.63
C HIS A 295 14.47 -14.84 2.88
N PHE A 296 13.75 -13.89 3.47
CA PHE A 296 12.58 -13.27 2.86
C PHE A 296 12.90 -11.80 2.60
N GLU A 297 12.53 -11.33 1.41
CA GLU A 297 12.77 -9.97 0.98
C GLU A 297 12.35 -8.94 2.03
N CYS A 298 13.28 -8.04 2.33
CA CYS A 298 13.05 -6.91 3.21
C CYS A 298 13.76 -5.69 2.61
N PHE A 299 13.12 -4.97 1.69
CA PHE A 299 13.70 -3.80 1.03
C PHE A 299 14.28 -2.80 2.04
N THR A 300 13.53 -2.48 3.10
CA THR A 300 14.01 -1.51 4.10
C THR A 300 15.23 -2.03 4.88
N GLY A 301 15.35 -3.33 5.12
CA GLY A 301 16.46 -3.92 5.88
C GLY A 301 17.66 -4.23 4.98
N ASP A 302 17.42 -4.97 3.91
CA ASP A 302 18.42 -5.55 3.02
C ASP A 302 19.09 -4.49 2.14
N ILE A 303 18.31 -3.50 1.67
CA ILE A 303 18.81 -2.45 0.75
C ILE A 303 19.16 -1.16 1.49
N LEU A 304 18.29 -0.70 2.39
CA LEU A 304 18.48 0.59 3.08
C LEU A 304 19.22 0.48 4.42
N GLY A 305 19.43 -0.73 4.95
CA GLY A 305 20.06 -0.92 6.26
C GLY A 305 19.22 -0.37 7.43
N SER A 306 17.88 -0.44 7.33
CA SER A 306 16.99 0.04 8.38
C SER A 306 17.31 -0.60 9.73
N ARG A 307 17.41 0.24 10.76
CA ARG A 307 17.69 -0.19 12.14
C ARG A 307 16.43 -0.63 12.89
N LEU A 308 15.24 -0.48 12.30
CA LEU A 308 13.96 -0.93 12.86
C LEU A 308 13.77 -2.45 12.78
N CYS A 309 14.53 -3.13 11.91
CA CYS A 309 14.58 -4.59 11.83
C CYS A 309 16.05 -5.05 11.78
N ASP A 310 16.29 -6.35 11.90
CA ASP A 310 17.61 -6.96 11.77
C ASP A 310 17.77 -7.79 10.49
N CYS A 311 16.84 -7.71 9.54
CA CYS A 311 16.87 -8.52 8.31
C CYS A 311 18.16 -8.34 7.50
N GLY A 312 18.61 -7.10 7.28
CA GLY A 312 19.83 -6.83 6.53
C GLY A 312 21.09 -7.38 7.21
N GLU A 313 21.15 -7.27 8.54
CA GLU A 313 22.21 -7.85 9.37
C GLU A 313 22.19 -9.38 9.33
N GLN A 314 21.00 -10.00 9.35
CA GLN A 314 20.85 -11.45 9.23
C GLN A 314 21.25 -11.95 7.83
N LEU A 315 20.86 -11.25 6.77
CA LEU A 315 21.29 -11.55 5.39
C LEU A 315 22.82 -11.50 5.28
N PHE A 316 23.42 -10.44 5.81
CA PHE A 316 24.87 -10.25 5.82
C PHE A 316 25.61 -11.38 6.55
N LYS A 317 25.23 -11.65 7.81
CA LYS A 317 25.83 -12.73 8.60
C LYS A 317 25.67 -14.09 7.92
N SER A 318 24.54 -14.33 7.27
CA SER A 318 24.28 -15.59 6.57
C SER A 318 25.23 -15.81 5.40
N LEU A 319 25.42 -14.79 4.55
CA LEU A 319 26.37 -14.86 3.44
C LEU A 319 27.82 -15.02 3.94
N GLN A 320 28.21 -14.34 5.02
CA GLN A 320 29.53 -14.51 5.62
C GLN A 320 29.76 -15.92 6.17
N LEU A 321 28.79 -16.49 6.88
CA LEU A 321 28.89 -17.84 7.43
C LEU A 321 28.95 -18.90 6.32
N ILE A 322 28.15 -18.72 5.27
CA ILE A 322 28.18 -19.59 4.08
C ILE A 322 29.55 -19.48 3.37
N ALA A 323 30.07 -18.26 3.16
CA ALA A 323 31.39 -18.04 2.59
C ALA A 323 32.49 -18.71 3.42
N ALA A 324 32.45 -18.53 4.74
CA ALA A 324 33.43 -19.10 5.67
C ALA A 324 33.39 -20.64 5.68
N ARG A 325 32.21 -21.25 5.48
CA ARG A 325 32.07 -22.71 5.33
C ARG A 325 32.57 -23.20 3.96
N GLY A 326 32.58 -22.33 2.95
CA GLY A 326 32.97 -22.62 1.57
C GLY A 326 31.96 -23.50 0.80
N ARG A 327 30.82 -23.81 1.42
CA ARG A 327 29.74 -24.61 0.83
C ARG A 327 28.40 -24.26 1.49
N GLY A 328 27.45 -23.76 0.71
CA GLY A 328 26.11 -23.47 1.20
C GLY A 328 25.25 -22.74 0.18
N VAL A 329 23.98 -22.54 0.53
CA VAL A 329 23.01 -21.83 -0.31
C VAL A 329 22.18 -20.86 0.52
N LEU A 330 21.98 -19.66 -0.03
CA LEU A 330 20.98 -18.72 0.46
C LEU A 330 19.83 -18.67 -0.54
N ILE A 331 18.61 -18.91 -0.07
CA ILE A 331 17.38 -18.76 -0.85
C ILE A 331 16.77 -17.42 -0.46
N TYR A 332 16.64 -16.53 -1.43
CA TYR A 332 16.04 -15.21 -1.28
C TYR A 332 14.63 -15.23 -1.88
N ASN A 333 13.61 -15.28 -1.02
CA ASN A 333 12.22 -15.26 -1.45
C ASN A 333 11.75 -13.81 -1.69
N VAL A 334 11.46 -13.49 -2.95
CA VAL A 334 10.93 -12.19 -3.38
C VAL A 334 9.42 -12.13 -3.12
N GLY A 335 8.87 -10.93 -2.92
CA GLY A 335 7.43 -10.69 -2.77
C GLY A 335 6.89 -10.84 -1.35
N HIS A 336 7.77 -11.00 -0.35
CA HIS A 336 7.39 -11.27 1.04
C HIS A 336 7.70 -10.14 2.02
N GLU A 337 7.78 -8.92 1.51
CA GLU A 337 8.01 -7.72 2.32
C GLU A 337 6.97 -7.58 3.45
N GLY A 338 7.42 -7.11 4.61
CA GLY A 338 6.57 -6.90 5.78
C GLY A 338 5.99 -8.17 6.39
N ARG A 339 6.60 -9.34 6.13
CA ARG A 339 6.04 -10.68 6.45
C ARG A 339 4.86 -11.07 5.56
N GLY A 340 4.88 -10.64 4.30
CA GLY A 340 3.86 -10.98 3.30
C GLY A 340 2.79 -9.90 3.10
N ILE A 341 2.71 -8.88 3.96
CA ILE A 341 1.72 -7.80 3.84
C ILE A 341 2.10 -6.76 2.76
N GLY A 342 3.33 -6.79 2.26
CA GLY A 342 3.84 -5.87 1.24
C GLY A 342 4.42 -4.56 1.78
N LEU A 343 5.14 -3.84 0.90
CA LEU A 343 5.94 -2.66 1.27
C LEU A 343 5.10 -1.49 1.81
N ALA A 344 3.98 -1.16 1.14
CA ALA A 344 3.12 -0.06 1.55
C ALA A 344 2.57 -0.27 2.97
N ASN A 345 2.07 -1.49 3.24
CA ASN A 345 1.52 -1.85 4.54
C ASN A 345 2.60 -1.92 5.63
N LYS A 346 3.82 -2.35 5.29
CA LYS A 346 4.96 -2.27 6.19
C LYS A 346 5.29 -0.82 6.59
N ILE A 347 5.27 0.11 5.62
CA ILE A 347 5.52 1.53 5.90
C ILE A 347 4.42 2.10 6.79
N LEU A 348 3.16 1.76 6.53
CA LEU A 348 2.04 2.12 7.40
C LEU A 348 2.20 1.53 8.80
N ALA A 349 2.63 0.27 8.90
CA ALA A 349 2.90 -0.36 10.18
C ALA A 349 4.01 0.38 10.96
N TYR A 350 5.12 0.76 10.30
CA TYR A 350 6.15 1.59 10.93
C TYR A 350 5.61 2.93 11.40
N HIS A 351 4.79 3.59 10.59
CA HIS A 351 4.17 4.85 10.99
C HIS A 351 3.29 4.66 12.24
N LEU A 352 2.44 3.64 12.25
CA LEU A 352 1.58 3.30 13.40
C LEU A 352 2.38 2.95 14.66
N GLN A 353 3.46 2.18 14.53
CA GLN A 353 4.38 1.88 15.64
C GLN A 353 4.99 3.15 16.23
N GLN A 354 5.38 4.10 15.38
CA GLN A 354 5.98 5.37 15.79
C GLN A 354 5.00 6.31 16.48
N ILE A 355 3.75 6.39 16.01
CA ILE A 355 2.76 7.32 16.57
C ILE A 355 2.03 6.76 17.80
N ASN A 356 1.82 5.44 17.88
CA ASN A 356 1.02 4.82 18.93
C ASN A 356 1.83 4.00 19.95
N SER A 357 3.17 3.91 19.80
CA SER A 357 4.03 3.03 20.60
C SER A 357 3.54 1.57 20.65
N MET A 358 2.87 1.12 19.58
CA MET A 358 2.32 -0.22 19.46
C MET A 358 3.41 -1.17 18.99
N ASP A 359 3.40 -2.40 19.49
CA ASP A 359 4.27 -3.45 18.96
C ASP A 359 3.78 -3.93 17.59
N THR A 360 4.69 -4.54 16.81
CA THR A 360 4.42 -4.99 15.44
C THR A 360 3.19 -5.86 15.28
N TYR A 361 2.87 -6.68 16.28
CA TYR A 361 1.73 -7.58 16.22
C TYR A 361 0.42 -6.80 16.43
N THR A 362 0.38 -5.96 17.46
CA THR A 362 -0.80 -5.11 17.72
C THR A 362 -1.05 -4.15 16.56
N THR A 363 0.01 -3.66 15.91
CA THR A 363 -0.10 -2.89 14.67
C THR A 363 -0.66 -3.70 13.50
N ASN A 364 -0.16 -4.91 13.25
CA ASN A 364 -0.67 -5.76 12.17
C ASN A 364 -2.14 -6.13 12.39
N GLN A 365 -2.54 -6.43 13.63
CA GLN A 365 -3.95 -6.65 13.97
C GLN A 365 -4.82 -5.41 13.75
N THR A 366 -4.30 -4.22 14.07
CA THR A 366 -5.00 -2.95 13.80
C THR A 366 -5.19 -2.72 12.29
N LEU A 367 -4.24 -3.18 11.50
CA LEU A 367 -4.31 -3.17 10.03
C LEU A 367 -5.06 -4.39 9.45
N SER A 368 -5.62 -5.25 10.28
CA SER A 368 -6.34 -6.48 9.90
C SER A 368 -5.51 -7.52 9.12
N PHE A 369 -4.19 -7.55 9.35
CA PHE A 369 -3.29 -8.56 8.78
C PHE A 369 -2.98 -9.69 9.76
N GLN A 370 -2.62 -10.87 9.24
CA GLN A 370 -2.08 -11.95 10.07
C GLN A 370 -0.66 -11.60 10.56
N ASP A 371 -0.19 -12.31 11.58
CA ASP A 371 1.14 -12.06 12.16
C ASP A 371 2.30 -12.40 11.21
N ASP A 372 2.02 -13.25 10.22
CA ASP A 372 2.99 -13.76 9.24
C ASP A 372 2.26 -14.48 8.09
N GLU A 373 2.30 -13.88 6.90
CA GLU A 373 1.67 -14.39 5.67
C GLU A 373 2.70 -14.98 4.69
N ARG A 374 3.91 -15.27 5.17
CA ARG A 374 4.98 -15.82 4.33
C ARG A 374 4.66 -17.26 3.91
N LYS A 375 4.88 -17.53 2.63
CA LYS A 375 4.74 -18.86 2.02
C LYS A 375 6.11 -19.53 1.95
N TYR A 376 6.24 -20.71 2.55
CA TYR A 376 7.51 -21.46 2.61
C TYR A 376 7.59 -22.56 1.54
N ASP A 377 6.49 -22.83 0.82
CA ASP A 377 6.41 -23.83 -0.25
C ASP A 377 7.41 -23.56 -1.38
N VAL A 378 7.58 -22.29 -1.75
CA VAL A 378 8.52 -21.86 -2.79
C VAL A 378 9.95 -22.28 -2.44
N SER A 379 10.39 -21.98 -1.22
CA SER A 379 11.73 -22.36 -0.74
C SER A 379 11.92 -23.88 -0.75
N ARG A 380 10.90 -24.66 -0.35
CA ARG A 380 10.96 -26.12 -0.40
C ARG A 380 11.12 -26.62 -1.84
N ALA A 381 10.37 -26.05 -2.77
CA ALA A 381 10.45 -26.40 -4.18
C ALA A 381 11.85 -26.09 -4.77
N ILE A 382 12.44 -24.94 -4.42
CA ILE A 382 13.80 -24.57 -4.85
C ILE A 382 14.85 -25.52 -4.26
N ILE A 383 14.81 -25.82 -2.95
CA ILE A 383 15.75 -26.78 -2.31
C ILE A 383 15.70 -28.13 -3.02
N LYS A 384 14.49 -28.61 -3.31
CA LYS A 384 14.28 -29.86 -4.02
C LYS A 384 14.79 -29.80 -5.46
N ALA A 385 14.54 -28.70 -6.18
CA ALA A 385 15.03 -28.50 -7.54
C ALA A 385 16.56 -28.51 -7.58
N LEU A 386 17.22 -27.93 -6.58
CA LEU A 386 18.68 -27.94 -6.41
C LEU A 386 19.26 -29.32 -6.08
N GLY A 387 18.42 -30.34 -5.83
CA GLY A 387 18.86 -31.69 -5.47
C GLY A 387 19.38 -31.81 -4.04
N ILE A 388 19.04 -30.86 -3.15
CA ILE A 388 19.50 -30.87 -1.76
C ILE A 388 18.58 -31.76 -0.92
N GLU A 389 19.11 -32.88 -0.41
CA GLU A 389 18.34 -33.82 0.42
C GLU A 389 18.33 -33.46 1.91
N LYS A 390 19.45 -32.91 2.41
CA LYS A 390 19.68 -32.62 3.83
C LYS A 390 20.25 -31.22 4.00
N VAL A 391 19.65 -30.45 4.92
CA VAL A 391 20.10 -29.08 5.22
C VAL A 391 20.57 -28.94 6.66
N GLN A 392 21.60 -28.14 6.85
CA GLN A 392 21.92 -27.49 8.12
C GLN A 392 21.31 -26.09 8.03
N LEU A 393 20.23 -25.86 8.75
CA LEU A 393 19.42 -24.66 8.58
C LEU A 393 19.98 -23.51 9.41
N LEU A 394 20.31 -22.40 8.75
CA LEU A 394 20.79 -21.17 9.38
C LEU A 394 19.60 -20.23 9.63
N THR A 395 19.10 -20.19 10.87
CA THR A 395 17.85 -19.45 11.19
C THR A 395 17.73 -19.06 12.66
N SER A 396 17.20 -17.87 12.92
CA SER A 396 16.66 -17.45 14.22
C SER A 396 15.14 -17.63 14.31
N ASN A 397 14.48 -17.92 13.18
CA ASN A 397 13.03 -18.03 13.09
C ASN A 397 12.56 -19.49 13.35
N PRO A 398 11.77 -19.74 14.40
CA PRO A 398 11.27 -21.09 14.70
C PRO A 398 10.30 -21.64 13.65
N LYS A 399 9.65 -20.78 12.85
CA LYS A 399 8.81 -21.24 11.73
C LYS A 399 9.61 -21.85 10.58
N ASN A 400 10.88 -21.46 10.40
CA ASN A 400 11.76 -22.16 9.47
C ASN A 400 11.98 -23.59 9.97
N LEU A 401 12.21 -23.81 11.27
CA LEU A 401 12.38 -25.16 11.81
C LEU A 401 11.17 -26.05 11.54
N SER A 402 9.95 -25.57 11.80
CA SER A 402 8.75 -26.38 11.57
C SER A 402 8.56 -26.70 10.09
N ASN A 403 8.75 -25.73 9.19
CA ASN A 403 8.54 -25.87 7.75
C ASN A 403 9.58 -26.73 7.03
N PHE A 404 10.80 -26.82 7.56
CA PHE A 404 11.89 -27.59 6.97
C PHE A 404 12.32 -28.79 7.82
N SER A 405 11.59 -29.15 8.88
CA SER A 405 11.90 -30.24 9.82
C SER A 405 12.18 -31.60 9.16
N HIS A 406 11.58 -31.88 8.00
CA HIS A 406 11.77 -33.12 7.24
C HIS A 406 13.08 -33.14 6.41
N LEU A 407 13.70 -31.98 6.18
CA LEU A 407 14.99 -31.82 5.47
C LEU A 407 16.12 -31.43 6.43
N ALA A 408 15.80 -30.74 7.52
CA ALA A 408 16.76 -30.19 8.46
C ALA A 408 17.33 -31.27 9.38
N VAL A 409 18.63 -31.51 9.27
CA VAL A 409 19.34 -32.45 10.16
C VAL A 409 19.98 -31.76 11.36
N SER A 410 20.24 -30.46 11.24
CA SER A 410 20.73 -29.61 12.33
C SER A 410 20.35 -28.15 12.08
N VAL A 411 20.40 -27.33 13.14
CA VAL A 411 20.09 -25.90 13.08
C VAL A 411 21.27 -25.14 13.66
N LEU A 412 21.77 -24.16 12.90
CA LEU A 412 22.73 -23.18 13.38
C LEU A 412 21.96 -21.88 13.65
N PRO A 413 21.84 -21.43 14.91
CA PRO A 413 21.10 -20.20 15.21
C PRO A 413 21.84 -18.98 14.64
N LEU A 414 21.07 -18.02 14.11
CA LEU A 414 21.57 -16.70 13.78
C LEU A 414 21.35 -15.76 14.96
N ASP A 415 22.41 -15.14 15.46
CA ASP A 415 22.28 -14.16 16.54
C ASP A 415 21.63 -12.87 16.03
N GLU A 416 20.56 -12.46 16.72
CA GLU A 416 19.88 -11.18 16.49
C GLU A 416 20.82 -10.01 16.80
N THR A 417 20.86 -9.00 15.93
CA THR A 417 21.60 -7.76 16.18
C THR A 417 20.70 -6.74 16.84
N LEU A 418 20.80 -6.63 18.17
CA LEU A 418 20.03 -5.66 18.95
C LEU A 418 20.61 -4.25 18.80
N ASN A 419 19.72 -3.26 18.68
CA ASN A 419 20.02 -1.85 18.72
C ASN A 419 18.86 -1.05 19.32
N VAL A 420 19.07 0.24 19.60
CA VAL A 420 18.09 1.10 20.29
C VAL A 420 16.71 1.18 19.62
N TYR A 421 16.61 0.89 18.32
CA TYR A 421 15.36 0.98 17.56
C TYR A 421 14.61 -0.36 17.41
N ASN A 422 15.32 -1.50 17.40
CA ASN A 422 14.69 -2.82 17.18
C ASN A 422 14.55 -3.67 18.45
N THR A 423 15.14 -3.25 19.59
CA THR A 423 15.14 -4.05 20.83
C THR A 423 13.73 -4.41 21.28
N ALA A 424 12.81 -3.44 21.33
CA ALA A 424 11.43 -3.69 21.75
C ALA A 424 10.67 -4.65 20.80
N ASP A 425 10.88 -4.52 19.49
CA ASP A 425 10.26 -5.40 18.48
C ASP A 425 10.80 -6.84 18.60
N LEU A 426 12.12 -7.00 18.73
CA LEU A 426 12.76 -8.31 18.86
C LEU A 426 12.41 -8.99 20.19
N ASP A 427 12.34 -8.25 21.30
CA ASP A 427 11.90 -8.79 22.58
C ASP A 427 10.45 -9.27 22.53
N THR A 428 9.57 -8.52 21.85
CA THR A 428 8.17 -8.94 21.65
C THR A 428 8.10 -10.24 20.84
N LYS A 429 8.93 -10.39 19.80
CA LYS A 429 9.02 -11.64 19.02
C LYS A 429 9.49 -12.81 19.88
N ARG A 430 10.50 -12.62 20.71
CA ARG A 430 11.01 -13.67 21.62
C ARG A 430 9.96 -14.17 22.59
N GLN A 431 9.16 -13.26 23.16
CA GLN A 431 8.10 -13.63 24.10
C GLN A 431 7.00 -14.48 23.44
N LYS A 432 6.65 -14.18 22.19
CA LYS A 432 5.59 -14.89 21.45
C LYS A 432 6.08 -16.15 20.71
N HIS A 433 7.37 -16.23 20.38
CA HIS A 433 7.98 -17.34 19.64
C HIS A 433 9.13 -17.99 20.44
N ARG A 434 8.81 -18.71 21.52
CA ARG A 434 9.81 -19.53 22.24
C ARG A 434 10.32 -20.67 21.36
N PHE A 435 11.64 -20.82 21.29
CA PHE A 435 12.27 -22.04 20.80
C PHE A 435 11.83 -23.24 21.67
N PRO A 436 11.42 -24.38 21.09
CA PRO A 436 11.39 -25.62 21.82
C PRO A 436 12.82 -26.01 22.24
N SER A 437 12.99 -26.54 23.45
CA SER A 437 14.29 -26.99 23.95
C SER A 437 14.85 -28.10 23.05
N LEU A 438 15.91 -27.80 22.33
CA LEU A 438 16.70 -28.78 21.58
C LEU A 438 17.69 -29.50 22.53
N PRO A 439 18.08 -30.76 22.25
CA PRO A 439 19.13 -31.43 23.01
C PRO A 439 20.47 -30.67 22.90
N PRO A 440 21.34 -30.71 23.92
CA PRO A 440 22.60 -29.97 23.89
C PRO A 440 23.51 -30.52 22.79
N PHE A 441 24.15 -29.64 22.02
CA PHE A 441 25.17 -30.03 21.04
C PHE A 441 26.54 -29.53 21.47
N GLU A 442 27.56 -30.37 21.30
CA GLU A 442 28.96 -30.10 21.60
C GLU A 442 29.50 -29.00 20.69
N SER A 443 30.06 -27.96 21.31
CA SER A 443 30.70 -26.84 20.61
C SER A 443 32.01 -27.28 19.97
N VAL A 444 32.09 -27.22 18.63
CA VAL A 444 33.39 -27.14 17.95
C VAL A 444 33.78 -25.66 17.96
N THR A 445 34.82 -25.33 18.72
CA THR A 445 35.36 -23.97 18.86
C THR A 445 36.30 -23.64 17.69
N PRO A 446 36.09 -22.53 16.97
CA PRO A 446 37.16 -21.87 16.23
C PRO A 446 37.99 -21.01 17.20
N GLU A 447 39.31 -21.01 17.04
CA GLU A 447 40.24 -20.22 17.85
C GLU A 447 39.91 -18.70 17.79
N PRO A 448 39.88 -17.99 18.94
CA PRO A 448 39.53 -16.58 18.96
C PRO A 448 40.76 -15.68 18.77
N THR A 449 40.73 -14.85 17.73
CA THR A 449 41.51 -13.60 17.68
C THR A 449 40.66 -12.46 18.24
N SER A 450 41.07 -11.95 19.41
CA SER A 450 40.43 -10.86 20.17
C SER A 450 40.27 -9.55 19.37
N PRO A 451 39.27 -8.72 19.69
CA PRO A 451 39.61 -7.52 20.48
C PRO A 451 38.55 -7.03 21.49
N LYS A 452 39.09 -6.70 22.68
CA LYS A 452 38.80 -5.55 23.58
C LYS A 452 37.33 -5.22 23.91
N SER A 453 36.94 -5.65 25.11
CA SER A 453 35.83 -5.18 25.91
C SER A 453 35.93 -3.69 26.30
N VAL A 454 34.81 -2.97 26.24
CA VAL A 454 34.55 -1.78 27.06
C VAL A 454 33.16 -1.93 27.69
N SER A 455 33.13 -1.85 29.03
CA SER A 455 31.95 -1.97 29.88
C SER A 455 31.32 -0.59 30.15
N LEU A 456 30.00 -0.51 30.16
CA LEU A 456 29.24 0.44 30.97
C LEU A 456 27.95 -0.28 31.42
N ALA A 457 27.89 -0.71 32.68
CA ALA A 457 27.44 0.06 33.83
C ALA A 457 25.90 0.08 33.94
N SER A 458 25.46 -0.69 34.91
CA SER A 458 24.14 -0.77 35.52
C SER A 458 23.61 0.58 35.97
N GLU A 459 22.31 0.80 35.75
CA GLU A 459 21.30 1.30 36.70
C GLU A 459 20.21 2.12 35.99
N ILE A 460 18.96 1.79 36.31
CA ILE A 460 17.78 2.64 36.55
C ILE A 460 16.53 1.81 36.18
N PHE A 461 16.02 1.07 37.16
CA PHE A 461 14.65 0.55 37.12
C PHE A 461 13.74 1.65 37.67
N VAL A 462 12.93 2.26 36.80
CA VAL A 462 11.79 3.09 37.21
C VAL A 462 10.52 2.25 37.05
N THR A 463 9.85 1.98 38.16
CA THR A 463 8.50 1.40 38.19
C THR A 463 7.49 2.35 37.53
N PRO A 464 6.57 1.88 36.67
CA PRO A 464 5.63 2.75 35.97
C PRO A 464 4.57 3.29 36.94
N ALA A 465 4.48 4.61 37.04
CA ALA A 465 3.39 5.31 37.70
C ALA A 465 2.08 5.16 36.90
N LYS A 466 0.95 5.18 37.61
CA LYS A 466 -0.41 5.12 37.07
C LYS A 466 -0.60 6.07 35.88
N LEU A 467 -1.23 5.59 34.80
CA LEU A 467 -1.61 6.41 33.65
C LEU A 467 -2.57 7.53 34.06
N ASP A 468 -2.11 8.78 33.97
CA ASP A 468 -2.96 9.95 33.87
C ASP A 468 -3.30 10.24 32.39
N LYS A 469 -4.38 11.02 32.18
CA LYS A 469 -5.03 11.41 30.91
C LYS A 469 -4.06 11.68 29.73
N PRO A 470 -4.49 11.45 28.46
CA PRO A 470 -3.65 11.60 27.28
C PRO A 470 -2.96 12.96 27.26
N THR A 471 -1.64 12.93 27.24
CA THR A 471 -0.81 14.14 27.23
C THR A 471 -0.65 14.58 25.78
N TYR A 472 -1.35 15.65 25.40
CA TYR A 472 -1.19 16.26 24.08
C TYR A 472 0.25 16.77 23.93
N ILE A 473 0.95 16.34 22.86
CA ILE A 473 2.26 16.89 22.52
C ILE A 473 2.05 18.37 22.20
N LYS A 474 2.62 19.25 23.02
CA LYS A 474 2.59 20.70 22.79
C LYS A 474 3.31 21.00 21.46
N PHE A 475 2.67 21.80 20.62
CA PHE A 475 3.20 22.30 19.35
C PHE A 475 4.64 22.81 19.53
N VAL A 476 5.58 22.26 18.76
CA VAL A 476 6.99 22.72 18.76
C VAL A 476 7.09 23.85 17.73
N PRO A 477 7.43 25.09 18.13
CA PRO A 477 7.46 26.22 17.22
C PRO A 477 8.57 26.08 16.17
N ILE A 478 8.24 26.40 14.92
CA ILE A 478 9.22 26.48 13.83
C ILE A 478 9.83 27.87 13.86
N ASN A 479 11.14 27.96 14.12
CA ASN A 479 11.87 29.23 14.14
C ASN A 479 12.60 29.43 12.81
N LEU A 480 12.00 30.18 11.88
CA LEU A 480 12.61 30.48 10.58
C LEU A 480 13.51 31.72 10.68
N PRO A 481 14.63 31.77 9.91
CA PRO A 481 15.49 32.95 9.87
C PRO A 481 14.72 34.18 9.41
N VAL A 482 14.98 35.33 10.04
CA VAL A 482 14.35 36.60 9.68
C VAL A 482 15.00 37.13 8.40
N PRO A 483 14.25 37.33 7.30
CA PRO A 483 14.77 37.90 6.07
C PRO A 483 15.26 39.33 6.25
N CYS A 484 16.22 39.79 5.44
CA CYS A 484 16.83 41.12 5.64
C CYS A 484 15.98 42.28 5.02
N ILE A 485 14.86 41.98 4.34
CA ILE A 485 14.04 42.92 3.55
C ILE A 485 12.64 43.22 4.14
N THR A 486 12.47 43.05 5.45
CA THR A 486 11.14 43.08 6.10
C THR A 486 10.37 44.38 5.91
N ASN A 487 11.05 45.54 5.90
CA ASN A 487 10.39 46.85 5.84
C ASN A 487 9.57 47.08 4.56
N GLU A 488 9.82 46.31 3.49
CA GLU A 488 9.19 46.52 2.19
C GLU A 488 8.16 45.43 1.81
N LEU A 489 7.87 44.49 2.71
CA LEU A 489 6.93 43.40 2.46
C LEU A 489 5.51 43.86 2.77
N ARG A 490 4.59 43.63 1.82
CA ARG A 490 3.15 43.89 1.99
C ARG A 490 2.43 42.63 2.44
N ILE A 491 1.80 42.66 3.60
CA ILE A 491 1.16 41.50 4.22
C ILE A 491 -0.34 41.73 4.29
N GLY A 492 -1.10 40.77 3.76
CA GLY A 492 -2.55 40.73 3.92
C GLY A 492 -2.95 39.84 5.09
N ILE A 493 -3.90 40.28 5.90
CA ILE A 493 -4.52 39.50 6.97
C ILE A 493 -6.01 39.41 6.66
N VAL A 494 -6.52 38.19 6.52
CA VAL A 494 -7.96 37.90 6.47
C VAL A 494 -8.31 37.16 7.75
N HIS A 495 -9.27 37.66 8.52
CA HIS A 495 -9.71 36.97 9.73
C HIS A 495 -11.23 36.95 9.86
N THR A 496 -11.76 35.99 10.60
CA THR A 496 -13.21 35.82 10.79
C THR A 496 -13.74 36.61 11.98
N SER A 497 -15.00 37.04 11.89
CA SER A 497 -15.78 37.56 13.05
C SER A 497 -16.42 36.44 13.88
N TRP A 498 -16.54 35.23 13.33
CA TRP A 498 -16.96 34.05 14.07
C TRP A 498 -15.85 33.60 15.01
N ASN A 499 -16.23 33.23 16.24
CA ASN A 499 -15.30 32.91 17.33
C ASN A 499 -14.33 34.06 17.67
N GLU A 500 -14.80 35.31 17.59
CA GLU A 500 -14.01 36.54 17.81
C GLU A 500 -13.21 36.53 19.13
N SER A 501 -13.77 35.95 20.19
CA SER A 501 -13.10 35.84 21.50
C SER A 501 -11.77 35.08 21.45
N LEU A 502 -11.59 34.21 20.47
CA LEU A 502 -10.36 33.43 20.23
C LEU A 502 -9.60 33.93 19.00
N VAL A 503 -10.31 34.24 17.90
CA VAL A 503 -9.70 34.67 16.65
C VAL A 503 -9.09 36.07 16.76
N GLY A 504 -9.78 37.03 17.38
CA GLY A 504 -9.29 38.40 17.56
C GLY A 504 -7.95 38.47 18.30
N PRO A 505 -7.82 37.87 19.51
CA PRO A 505 -6.55 37.83 20.23
C PRO A 505 -5.42 37.10 19.49
N LEU A 506 -5.74 36.09 18.68
CA LEU A 506 -4.76 35.41 17.83
C LEU A 506 -4.26 36.33 16.71
N THR A 507 -5.18 37.02 16.03
CA THR A 507 -4.88 37.98 14.96
C THR A 507 -3.99 39.12 15.46
N GLU A 508 -4.35 39.74 16.59
CA GLU A 508 -3.57 40.84 17.18
C GLU A 508 -2.16 40.40 17.60
N ARG A 509 -2.00 39.18 18.12
CA ARG A 509 -0.67 38.63 18.44
C ARG A 509 0.18 38.36 17.21
N ILE A 510 -0.42 37.85 16.13
CA ILE A 510 0.27 37.67 14.85
C ILE A 510 0.72 39.04 14.33
N LYS A 511 -0.18 40.03 14.33
CA LYS A 511 0.11 41.41 13.91
C LYS A 511 1.25 42.03 14.71
N GLN A 512 1.23 41.90 16.03
CA GLN A 512 2.32 42.38 16.89
C GLN A 512 3.64 41.67 16.55
N ASN A 513 3.63 40.36 16.32
CA ASN A 513 4.84 39.62 15.93
C ASN A 513 5.38 40.05 14.54
N LEU A 514 4.52 40.47 13.61
CA LEU A 514 4.94 41.04 12.33
C LEU A 514 5.63 42.40 12.55
N LEU A 515 5.09 43.24 13.43
CA LEU A 515 5.70 44.53 13.79
C LEU A 515 7.06 44.35 14.49
N ASP A 516 7.17 43.40 15.42
CA ASP A 516 8.42 43.08 16.12
C ASP A 516 9.50 42.59 15.13
N ARG A 517 9.08 41.99 14.02
CA ARG A 517 9.94 41.58 12.88
C ARG A 517 10.17 42.70 11.87
N LYS A 518 9.87 43.95 12.22
CA LYS A 518 10.08 45.15 11.40
C LYS A 518 9.29 45.14 10.08
N ILE A 519 8.06 44.64 10.07
CA ILE A 519 7.11 44.97 9.00
C ILE A 519 6.54 46.36 9.30
N HIS A 520 6.52 47.26 8.31
CA HIS A 520 5.96 48.60 8.51
C HIS A 520 4.42 48.53 8.70
N PRO A 521 3.82 49.24 9.66
CA PRO A 521 2.38 49.19 9.91
C PRO A 521 1.52 49.44 8.67
N ASP A 522 1.88 50.43 7.85
CA ASP A 522 1.14 50.78 6.61
C ASP A 522 1.20 49.68 5.53
N ASN A 523 2.08 48.69 5.67
CA ASN A 523 2.19 47.55 4.76
C ASN A 523 1.35 46.35 5.22
N ILE A 524 0.63 46.45 6.34
CA ILE A 524 -0.30 45.42 6.82
C ILE A 524 -1.72 45.86 6.47
N THR A 525 -2.40 45.07 5.65
CA THR A 525 -3.79 45.31 5.27
C THR A 525 -4.67 44.20 5.82
N GLU A 526 -5.75 44.57 6.50
CA GLU A 526 -6.63 43.65 7.21
C GLU A 526 -8.03 43.67 6.61
N VAL A 527 -8.61 42.48 6.40
CA VAL A 527 -9.97 42.29 5.88
C VAL A 527 -10.73 41.33 6.79
N LEU A 528 -11.87 41.79 7.30
CA LEU A 528 -12.77 40.98 8.10
C LEU A 528 -13.71 40.17 7.20
N ALA A 529 -13.70 38.85 7.37
CA ALA A 529 -14.67 37.92 6.80
C ALA A 529 -15.75 37.59 7.86
N PRO A 530 -17.03 37.44 7.48
CA PRO A 530 -18.07 37.01 8.41
C PRO A 530 -17.73 35.67 9.09
N GLY A 531 -17.50 34.62 8.31
CA GLY A 531 -17.09 33.30 8.81
C GLY A 531 -16.00 32.65 7.94
N SER A 532 -15.61 31.42 8.30
CA SER A 532 -14.51 30.70 7.63
C SER A 532 -14.79 30.41 6.15
N PHE A 533 -16.06 30.28 5.76
CA PHE A 533 -16.46 30.01 4.39
C PHE A 533 -16.19 31.19 3.44
N GLU A 534 -16.28 32.44 3.92
CA GLU A 534 -16.03 33.63 3.12
C GLU A 534 -14.54 34.02 3.03
N ILE A 535 -13.66 33.36 3.81
CA ILE A 535 -12.22 33.64 3.81
C ILE A 535 -11.60 33.56 2.41
N PRO A 536 -11.83 32.51 1.59
CA PRO A 536 -11.22 32.43 0.26
C PRO A 536 -11.61 33.61 -0.65
N TRP A 537 -12.87 34.07 -0.56
CA TRP A 537 -13.33 35.23 -1.31
C TRP A 537 -12.63 36.52 -0.85
N ALA A 538 -12.53 36.75 0.46
CA ALA A 538 -11.82 37.90 1.02
C ALA A 538 -10.32 37.87 0.66
N ALA A 539 -9.69 36.69 0.75
CA ALA A 539 -8.30 36.48 0.37
C ALA A 539 -8.08 36.77 -1.13
N LYS A 540 -9.03 36.40 -1.99
CA LYS A 540 -8.95 36.66 -3.44
C LYS A 540 -8.91 38.15 -3.77
N ILE A 541 -9.66 38.96 -3.02
CA ILE A 541 -9.66 40.43 -3.19
C ILE A 541 -8.33 41.04 -2.74
N LEU A 542 -7.77 40.51 -1.65
CA LEU A 542 -6.58 41.08 -1.01
C LEU A 542 -5.27 40.64 -1.68
N ALA A 543 -5.19 39.39 -2.14
CA ALA A 543 -3.97 38.77 -2.65
C ALA A 543 -3.20 39.59 -3.71
N PRO A 544 -3.84 40.23 -4.72
CA PRO A 544 -3.11 41.01 -5.73
C PRO A 544 -2.32 42.19 -5.17
N GLN A 545 -2.68 42.69 -3.99
CA GLN A 545 -2.07 43.86 -3.36
C GLN A 545 -0.95 43.49 -2.37
N CYS A 546 -0.77 42.20 -2.10
CA CYS A 546 0.11 41.70 -1.06
C CYS A 546 1.22 40.79 -1.62
N ASP A 547 2.32 40.73 -0.88
CA ASP A 547 3.37 39.75 -1.12
C ASP A 547 2.97 38.38 -0.54
N THR A 548 2.28 38.35 0.61
CA THR A 548 1.68 37.15 1.21
C THR A 548 0.36 37.51 1.88
N VAL A 549 -0.57 36.55 1.95
CA VAL A 549 -1.81 36.68 2.74
C VAL A 549 -1.83 35.59 3.82
N ILE A 550 -2.24 35.92 5.04
CA ILE A 550 -2.59 34.95 6.07
C ILE A 550 -4.10 34.96 6.32
N CYS A 551 -4.68 33.76 6.34
CA CYS A 551 -6.10 33.54 6.50
C CYS A 551 -6.38 32.86 7.84
N ILE A 552 -6.97 33.60 8.78
CA ILE A 552 -7.18 33.19 10.17
C ILE A 552 -8.66 32.90 10.39
N GLY A 553 -8.98 31.69 10.80
CA GLY A 553 -10.35 31.30 11.11
C GLY A 553 -10.37 30.18 12.13
N LEU A 554 -11.55 29.91 12.69
CA LEU A 554 -11.73 28.82 13.64
C LEU A 554 -13.05 28.12 13.35
N LEU A 555 -12.96 26.82 13.10
CA LEU A 555 -14.07 25.89 13.04
C LEU A 555 -13.94 24.94 14.23
N VAL A 556 -15.02 24.82 15.01
CA VAL A 556 -15.12 23.85 16.09
C VAL A 556 -16.16 22.81 15.67
N LYS A 557 -15.86 21.51 15.85
CA LYS A 557 -16.77 20.44 15.45
C LYS A 557 -18.07 20.52 16.25
N GLU A 558 -19.17 20.62 15.53
CA GLU A 558 -20.53 20.57 16.06
C GLU A 558 -21.24 19.26 15.64
N GLU A 559 -22.50 19.12 16.02
CA GLU A 559 -23.35 17.95 15.69
C GLU A 559 -23.64 17.82 14.18
N THR A 560 -23.48 18.91 13.41
CA THR A 560 -23.77 18.93 11.98
C THR A 560 -22.53 18.63 11.12
N MET A 561 -22.76 18.25 9.87
CA MET A 561 -21.71 18.01 8.86
C MET A 561 -21.05 19.30 8.35
N ASN A 562 -21.50 20.48 8.83
CA ASN A 562 -20.98 21.76 8.37
C ASN A 562 -19.47 21.91 8.62
N PHE A 563 -18.97 21.34 9.71
CA PHE A 563 -17.54 21.36 10.03
C PHE A 563 -16.71 20.70 8.92
N GLU A 564 -17.04 19.47 8.52
CA GLU A 564 -16.31 18.70 7.51
C GLU A 564 -16.38 19.40 6.15
N MET A 565 -17.58 19.83 5.74
CA MET A 565 -17.79 20.46 4.45
C MET A 565 -17.05 21.79 4.32
N ILE A 566 -17.15 22.66 5.32
CA ILE A 566 -16.49 23.97 5.29
C ILE A 566 -14.98 23.80 5.41
N SER A 567 -14.51 22.94 6.33
CA SER A 567 -13.08 22.68 6.53
C SER A 567 -12.40 22.24 5.25
N GLN A 568 -12.95 21.23 4.56
CA GLN A 568 -12.38 20.71 3.33
C GLN A 568 -12.46 21.73 2.19
N SER A 569 -13.62 22.39 2.02
CA SER A 569 -13.82 23.35 0.93
C SER A 569 -12.91 24.57 1.06
N VAL A 570 -12.78 25.12 2.27
CA VAL A 570 -11.93 26.30 2.51
C VAL A 570 -10.46 25.96 2.33
N ALA A 571 -9.98 24.81 2.84
CA ALA A 571 -8.59 24.40 2.65
C ALA A 571 -8.25 24.20 1.16
N GLN A 572 -9.15 23.56 0.41
CA GLN A 572 -8.98 23.35 -1.03
C GLN A 572 -8.95 24.67 -1.79
N GLU A 573 -9.86 25.60 -1.49
CA GLU A 573 -9.94 26.86 -2.22
C GLU A 573 -8.80 27.83 -1.89
N LEU A 574 -8.29 27.84 -0.66
CA LEU A 574 -7.08 28.62 -0.34
C LEU A 574 -5.85 28.09 -1.10
N MET A 575 -5.73 26.77 -1.27
CA MET A 575 -4.67 26.16 -2.07
C MET A 575 -4.83 26.52 -3.56
N ASN A 576 -6.04 26.39 -4.11
CA ASN A 576 -6.33 26.77 -5.49
C ASN A 576 -6.01 28.25 -5.74
N LEU A 577 -6.45 29.13 -4.85
CA LEU A 577 -6.23 30.57 -4.95
C LEU A 577 -4.74 30.93 -4.87
N GLN A 578 -3.96 30.25 -4.02
CA GLN A 578 -2.50 30.44 -3.98
C GLN A 578 -1.85 30.12 -5.33
N LEU A 579 -2.26 29.01 -5.95
CA LEU A 579 -1.76 28.59 -7.27
C LEU A 579 -2.22 29.54 -8.39
N GLU A 580 -3.49 29.97 -8.37
CA GLU A 580 -4.08 30.87 -9.38
C GLU A 580 -3.46 32.28 -9.30
N SER A 581 -3.33 32.84 -8.10
CA SER A 581 -2.85 34.22 -7.90
C SER A 581 -1.32 34.34 -7.91
N GLY A 582 -0.60 33.23 -7.71
CA GLY A 582 0.84 33.24 -7.48
C GLY A 582 1.27 33.97 -6.20
N VAL A 583 0.33 34.25 -5.30
CA VAL A 583 0.55 34.87 -3.99
C VAL A 583 0.48 33.77 -2.93
N PRO A 584 1.51 33.56 -2.11
CA PRO A 584 1.46 32.65 -0.98
C PRO A 584 0.30 32.98 -0.04
N ILE A 585 -0.49 31.96 0.30
CA ILE A 585 -1.62 32.05 1.23
C ILE A 585 -1.36 31.10 2.39
N ILE A 586 -1.14 31.68 3.57
CA ILE A 586 -0.95 30.92 4.81
C ILE A 586 -2.32 30.54 5.37
N ASN A 587 -2.62 29.25 5.36
CA ASN A 587 -3.85 28.72 5.92
C ASN A 587 -3.74 28.58 7.46
N CYS A 588 -4.41 29.48 8.19
CA CYS A 588 -4.62 29.43 9.63
C CYS A 588 -6.13 29.29 9.95
N VAL A 589 -6.88 28.56 9.12
CA VAL A 589 -8.25 28.15 9.47
C VAL A 589 -8.14 26.90 10.32
N LEU A 590 -8.26 27.09 11.64
CA LEU A 590 -8.09 26.03 12.63
C LEU A 590 -9.32 25.15 12.69
N ASN A 591 -9.12 23.84 12.53
CA ASN A 591 -10.17 22.83 12.63
C ASN A 591 -10.00 22.10 13.96
N CYS A 592 -10.80 22.47 14.95
CA CYS A 592 -10.74 21.91 16.30
C CYS A 592 -11.92 20.97 16.52
N LEU A 593 -11.68 19.80 17.11
CA LEU A 593 -12.75 18.87 17.45
C LEU A 593 -13.46 19.27 18.74
N THR A 594 -12.81 20.06 19.58
CA THR A 594 -13.36 20.53 20.86
C THR A 594 -13.02 22.00 21.11
N GLU A 595 -13.80 22.65 21.97
CA GLU A 595 -13.52 24.02 22.44
C GLU A 595 -12.17 24.10 23.16
N GLY A 596 -11.81 23.07 23.95
CA GLY A 596 -10.52 23.03 24.65
C GLY A 596 -9.32 23.01 23.71
N GLU A 597 -9.43 22.36 22.54
CA GLU A 597 -8.41 22.43 21.50
C GLU A 597 -8.31 23.83 20.88
N ALA A 598 -9.45 24.49 20.67
CA ALA A 598 -9.49 25.85 20.15
C ALA A 598 -8.82 26.83 21.12
N GLU A 599 -9.09 26.72 22.42
CA GLU A 599 -8.44 27.51 23.47
C GLU A 599 -6.93 27.23 23.52
N ALA A 600 -6.50 25.97 23.42
CA ALA A 600 -5.08 25.64 23.42
C ALA A 600 -4.32 26.23 22.22
N ARG A 601 -5.00 26.41 21.08
CA ARG A 601 -4.40 26.91 19.82
C ARG A 601 -4.49 28.42 19.65
N CYS A 602 -5.55 29.07 20.15
CA CYS A 602 -5.79 30.51 20.00
C CYS A 602 -5.54 31.30 21.30
N GLY A 603 -5.58 30.60 22.43
CA GLY A 603 -5.48 31.18 23.76
C GLY A 603 -4.11 31.77 24.08
N PRO A 604 -3.97 32.40 25.25
CA PRO A 604 -2.80 33.19 25.60
C PRO A 604 -1.48 32.41 25.64
N ASP A 605 -1.55 31.12 25.98
CA ASP A 605 -0.38 30.24 26.08
C ASP A 605 0.02 29.58 24.75
N SER A 606 -0.73 29.86 23.68
CA SER A 606 -0.42 29.33 22.36
C SER A 606 0.95 29.85 21.88
N GLN A 607 1.69 29.02 21.15
CA GLN A 607 2.92 29.45 20.45
C GLN A 607 2.72 29.58 18.94
N LEU A 608 1.47 29.40 18.48
CA LEU A 608 1.12 29.35 17.07
C LEU A 608 1.35 30.69 16.37
N TYR A 609 1.01 31.81 17.02
CA TYR A 609 1.13 33.15 16.43
C TYR A 609 2.57 33.48 15.98
N GLY A 610 3.57 33.09 16.77
CA GLY A 610 4.98 33.37 16.46
C GLY A 610 5.47 32.58 15.26
N SER A 611 5.06 31.31 15.16
CA SER A 611 5.40 30.44 14.02
C SER A 611 4.71 30.90 12.73
N LEU A 612 3.43 31.31 12.83
CA LEU A 612 2.68 31.85 11.69
C LEU A 612 3.29 33.16 11.19
N ALA A 613 3.57 34.12 12.09
CA ALA A 613 4.21 35.37 11.72
C ALA A 613 5.59 35.13 11.07
N SER A 614 6.38 34.20 11.61
CA SER A 614 7.66 33.82 11.02
C SER A 614 7.51 33.25 9.61
N THR A 615 6.49 32.41 9.39
CA THR A 615 6.19 31.80 8.09
C THR A 615 5.77 32.85 7.08
N VAL A 616 4.84 33.74 7.47
CA VAL A 616 4.34 34.85 6.63
C VAL A 616 5.48 35.70 6.09
N VAL A 617 6.38 36.16 6.96
CA VAL A 617 7.52 37.00 6.57
C VAL A 617 8.49 36.24 5.67
N TYR A 618 8.78 34.99 6.00
CA TYR A 618 9.71 34.17 5.23
C TYR A 618 9.23 33.93 3.80
N VAL A 619 7.98 33.49 3.61
CA VAL A 619 7.46 33.22 2.26
C VAL A 619 7.21 34.51 1.46
N ALA A 620 6.88 35.62 2.11
CA ALA A 620 6.78 36.93 1.46
C ALA A 620 8.13 37.37 0.90
N ALA A 621 9.20 37.21 1.69
CA ALA A 621 10.56 37.50 1.25
C ALA A 621 11.02 36.59 0.11
N LEU A 622 10.69 35.29 0.15
CA LEU A 622 10.99 34.37 -0.95
C LEU A 622 10.33 34.80 -2.26
N LYS A 623 9.04 35.14 -2.24
CA LYS A 623 8.32 35.61 -3.44
C LYS A 623 8.92 36.89 -4.01
N LYS A 624 9.17 37.89 -3.15
CA LYS A 624 9.74 39.17 -3.57
C LYS A 624 11.18 39.01 -4.08
N GLY A 625 11.90 38.08 -3.46
CA GLY A 625 13.25 37.73 -3.81
C GLY A 625 13.42 37.02 -5.15
N TRP A 626 12.56 36.03 -5.39
CA TRP A 626 12.50 35.33 -6.67
C TRP A 626 12.21 36.28 -7.84
N LYS A 627 11.41 37.34 -7.63
CA LYS A 627 11.14 38.37 -8.64
C LYS A 627 12.30 39.33 -8.91
N SER A 628 13.24 39.48 -7.97
CA SER A 628 14.33 40.46 -8.06
C SER A 628 15.70 39.87 -8.46
N ASN A 629 15.82 38.55 -8.67
CA ASN A 629 17.08 37.85 -8.96
C ASN A 629 18.21 38.12 -7.92
N SER A 630 17.86 38.51 -6.70
CA SER A 630 18.83 38.88 -5.67
C SER A 630 19.24 37.65 -4.85
N THR A 631 20.54 37.33 -4.79
CA THR A 631 21.07 36.12 -4.11
C THR A 631 21.25 36.24 -2.58
N ASN A 632 20.98 37.42 -1.98
CA ASN A 632 21.24 37.70 -0.55
C ASN A 632 19.96 38.11 0.21
N ILE A 633 18.97 37.22 0.34
CA ILE A 633 17.65 37.58 0.90
C ILE A 633 17.42 36.99 2.30
N ILE A 634 18.10 35.89 2.60
CA ILE A 634 18.01 35.20 3.89
C ILE A 634 19.33 35.44 4.63
N CYS A 635 19.27 36.21 5.72
CA CYS A 635 20.41 36.45 6.58
C CYS A 635 20.77 35.12 7.29
N HIS A 636 21.84 34.43 6.84
CA HIS A 636 22.42 33.31 7.59
C HIS A 636 23.27 33.85 8.75
N SER A 637 22.65 34.08 9.90
CA SER A 637 23.39 34.22 11.16
C SER A 637 23.12 33.01 12.05
N ILE A 638 23.83 31.91 11.81
CA ILE A 638 24.17 30.96 12.88
C ILE A 638 25.49 31.46 13.46
N SER A 639 25.45 32.43 14.38
CA SER A 639 26.60 32.71 15.23
C SER A 639 26.58 31.72 16.39
N GLN A 640 27.48 30.74 16.32
CA GLN A 640 27.91 29.88 17.40
C GLN A 640 28.09 30.69 18.70
N SER A 641 27.32 30.37 19.73
CA SER A 641 27.75 30.61 21.11
C SER A 641 28.73 29.50 21.48
N CYS A 642 30.01 29.66 21.09
CA CYS A 642 31.10 29.01 21.82
C CYS A 642 31.14 29.64 23.21
N GLY A 643 30.74 28.87 24.21
CA GLY A 643 31.00 29.19 25.61
C GLY A 643 32.50 29.17 25.87
N ASN A 644 33.06 30.33 26.20
CA ASN A 644 34.20 30.45 27.10
C ASN A 644 33.66 31.11 28.38
N ASN A 645 33.36 30.27 29.38
CA ASN A 645 33.64 30.45 30.80
C ASN A 645 33.11 29.24 31.57
#